data_AF-M4B156-F1
#
_entry.id   AF-M4B156-F1
#
_cell.length_a   1.000
_cell.length_b   1.000
_cell.length_c   1.000
_cell.angle_alpha   90.00
_cell.angle_beta   90.00
_cell.angle_gamma   90.00
#
_symmetry.space_group_name_H-M   'P 1'
#
loop_
_entity.id
_entity.type
_entity.pdbx_description
1 polymer ?
#
loop_
_entity_poly.entity_id
_entity_poly.type
_entity_poly.pdbx_seq_one_letter_code
_entity_poly.pdbx_strand_id
1 'polypeptide(L)'
;MLDGNGVSVSLPFDLTERLARFVARHNVSRLKCFQFDRVYRKSIGGGHPREFTESDFDIIWNDGSAFGFLELEGLEVVSSVIKALPSCLGSYYLRFNDARITRGILELCCVPNSAHREVLRLLSHEVSFSVHAGPSSTQAPSLKPGRWKFVAKRMTHCGAPASSIDALKPFFLLPEDCLASLTMIEFETQKLEFVENRALTRVDSVTAADGDAGPASSADRRRIQKRDSQLRRVIHDVSEGIASLRLLLQGMQYLQLSSPVCVRLDLGLSPRPERYTSGFIFQAILLEEAAHGGGHASQMTASYFVATTDNQTIIAEGGRYDALVSRFKLTTAYANASQVAAMGVRFAIDKIVSLLAESMGPSLLEFKSPVLDVPTGSRKVLICSAGKASDTILFRMQIAMLLWGYGIGAEYLHPEPLHLEDLEDYCAQHNVQWMVIVQKHVMREKQQVKIRTVKSHSEADVVTNVASLPELITELQANFGKSSYGDTAAGGRGNSYFGETLSSSPSGGGGTFARTGSILQPIFDVKLVDVKYQSRDRNYRNYQLDTQKVTRRVSKWISSSFSARGDKAMKVLSIDLPFSLVREMSSALMEEGRSGIDAMCAKHPRYRKQLKFTMEEVLALTPESKDSRRERYVLLHSIVDDRYDMMSLGLTLRSDCKDWLSSG
;
A
#
# COMPACT_ATOMS: atom_id res chain seq x y z
N MET A 1 -15.08 19.85 -24.25
CA MET A 1 -14.19 21.01 -24.42
C MET A 1 -14.33 21.49 -25.87
N LEU A 2 -13.98 22.73 -26.18
CA LEU A 2 -13.91 23.20 -27.57
C LEU A 2 -12.44 23.44 -27.93
N ASP A 3 -12.04 23.11 -29.14
CA ASP A 3 -10.74 23.53 -29.66
C ASP A 3 -10.77 25.01 -30.08
N GLY A 4 -9.62 25.54 -30.55
CA GLY A 4 -9.50 26.94 -31.00
C GLY A 4 -10.40 27.31 -32.19
N ASN A 5 -10.99 26.32 -32.87
CA ASN A 5 -11.92 26.49 -33.98
C ASN A 5 -13.38 26.29 -33.57
N GLY A 6 -13.66 26.08 -32.27
CA GLY A 6 -15.01 25.82 -31.77
C GLY A 6 -15.50 24.38 -31.97
N VAL A 7 -14.63 23.45 -32.35
CA VAL A 7 -14.97 22.03 -32.51
C VAL A 7 -14.98 21.34 -31.15
N SER A 8 -16.02 20.57 -30.89
CA SER A 8 -16.11 19.80 -29.65
C SER A 8 -15.06 18.69 -29.60
N VAL A 9 -14.19 18.77 -28.60
CA VAL A 9 -13.20 17.75 -28.24
C VAL A 9 -13.50 17.17 -26.85
N SER A 10 -13.16 15.90 -26.66
CA SER A 10 -13.38 15.16 -25.42
C SER A 10 -12.07 14.58 -24.91
N LEU A 11 -11.89 14.59 -23.60
CA LEU A 11 -10.80 13.87 -22.94
C LEU A 11 -10.97 12.35 -23.15
N PRO A 12 -9.87 11.59 -23.19
CA PRO A 12 -9.93 10.14 -23.36
C PRO A 12 -10.67 9.50 -22.18
N PHE A 13 -11.71 8.71 -22.47
CA PHE A 13 -12.42 7.92 -21.48
C PHE A 13 -11.66 6.62 -21.12
N ASP A 14 -10.96 6.07 -22.12
CA ASP A 14 -10.07 4.91 -22.07
C ASP A 14 -8.95 5.06 -23.11
N LEU A 15 -7.98 4.14 -23.11
CA LEU A 15 -6.89 4.10 -24.09
C LEU A 15 -7.24 3.27 -25.33
N THR A 16 -8.14 2.29 -25.19
CA THR A 16 -8.56 1.37 -26.26
C THR A 16 -9.20 2.10 -27.46
N GLU A 17 -10.09 3.08 -27.24
CA GLU A 17 -10.75 3.79 -28.34
C GLU A 17 -9.76 4.62 -29.17
N ARG A 18 -8.77 5.22 -28.49
CA ARG A 18 -7.68 5.98 -29.13
C ARG A 18 -6.85 5.04 -30.02
N LEU A 19 -6.46 3.88 -29.49
CA LEU A 19 -5.69 2.89 -30.24
C LEU A 19 -6.47 2.34 -31.42
N ALA A 20 -7.73 1.92 -31.23
CA ALA A 20 -8.58 1.39 -32.29
C ALA A 20 -8.72 2.39 -33.46
N ARG A 21 -8.86 3.68 -33.14
CA ARG A 21 -8.91 4.76 -34.13
C ARG A 21 -7.59 4.92 -34.89
N PHE A 22 -6.46 4.84 -34.20
CA PHE A 22 -5.14 4.87 -34.83
C PHE A 22 -4.96 3.68 -35.78
N VAL A 23 -5.23 2.47 -35.29
CA VAL A 23 -5.13 1.23 -36.06
C VAL A 23 -5.96 1.31 -37.35
N ALA A 24 -7.21 1.76 -37.24
CA ALA A 24 -8.12 1.86 -38.39
C ALA A 24 -7.70 2.93 -39.40
N ARG A 25 -7.29 4.12 -38.95
CA ARG A 25 -6.94 5.25 -39.83
C ARG A 25 -5.59 5.08 -40.53
N HIS A 26 -4.67 4.34 -39.92
CA HIS A 26 -3.35 4.08 -40.47
C HIS A 26 -3.22 2.68 -41.11
N ASN A 27 -4.32 1.93 -41.21
CA ASN A 27 -4.37 0.57 -41.77
C ASN A 27 -3.32 -0.37 -41.13
N VAL A 28 -3.18 -0.28 -39.80
CA VAL A 28 -2.24 -1.12 -39.05
C VAL A 28 -2.80 -2.53 -38.96
N SER A 29 -2.13 -3.49 -39.59
CA SER A 29 -2.56 -4.89 -39.57
C SER A 29 -1.95 -5.72 -38.44
N ARG A 30 -0.84 -5.24 -37.85
CA ARG A 30 -0.05 -5.95 -36.84
C ARG A 30 0.57 -4.94 -35.88
N LEU A 31 0.30 -5.09 -34.59
CA LEU A 31 0.86 -4.24 -33.53
C LEU A 31 0.76 -4.99 -32.21
N LYS A 32 1.77 -4.85 -31.36
CA LYS A 32 1.72 -5.26 -29.96
C LYS A 32 2.27 -4.12 -29.14
N CYS A 33 1.48 -3.59 -28.21
CA CYS A 33 1.86 -2.42 -27.44
C CYS A 33 1.32 -2.48 -26.03
N PHE A 34 1.98 -1.76 -25.13
CA PHE A 34 1.46 -1.41 -23.81
C PHE A 34 1.43 0.11 -23.69
N GLN A 35 0.48 0.64 -22.92
CA GLN A 35 0.30 2.07 -22.69
C GLN A 35 0.02 2.33 -21.22
N PHE A 36 0.63 3.39 -20.69
CA PHE A 36 0.36 3.93 -19.35
C PHE A 36 0.00 5.40 -19.53
N ASP A 37 -1.25 5.77 -19.26
CA ASP A 37 -1.72 7.13 -19.46
C ASP A 37 -2.92 7.43 -18.55
N ARG A 38 -3.25 8.72 -18.43
CA ARG A 38 -4.39 9.21 -17.66
C ARG A 38 -5.67 9.14 -18.49
N VAL A 39 -6.74 8.70 -17.85
CA VAL A 39 -8.09 8.70 -18.42
C VAL A 39 -9.06 9.46 -17.53
N TYR A 40 -10.12 9.98 -18.15
CA TYR A 40 -10.99 10.95 -17.53
C TYR A 40 -12.44 10.49 -17.56
N ARG A 41 -13.07 10.42 -16.38
CA ARG A 41 -14.48 10.03 -16.23
C ARG A 41 -15.27 11.15 -15.57
N LYS A 42 -16.55 11.26 -15.91
CA LYS A 42 -17.43 12.27 -15.35
C LYS A 42 -17.53 12.12 -13.82
N SER A 43 -17.40 13.23 -13.10
CA SER A 43 -17.70 13.29 -11.67
C SER A 43 -19.22 13.16 -11.46
N ILE A 44 -19.63 12.39 -10.44
CA ILE A 44 -21.04 12.12 -10.12
C ILE A 44 -21.76 13.42 -9.73
N GLY A 45 -21.08 14.35 -9.05
CA GLY A 45 -21.62 15.65 -8.63
C GLY A 45 -21.36 16.80 -9.61
N GLY A 46 -20.86 16.52 -10.83
CA GLY A 46 -20.36 17.55 -11.74
C GLY A 46 -18.96 18.08 -11.33
N GLY A 47 -18.50 19.13 -12.01
CA GLY A 47 -17.18 19.73 -11.77
C GLY A 47 -16.03 19.04 -12.51
N HIS A 48 -14.82 19.12 -11.94
CA HIS A 48 -13.62 18.56 -12.54
C HIS A 48 -13.78 17.05 -12.78
N PRO A 49 -13.36 16.54 -13.96
CA PRO A 49 -13.43 15.12 -14.24
C PRO A 49 -12.54 14.36 -13.27
N ARG A 50 -12.99 13.16 -12.89
CA ARG A 50 -12.15 12.22 -12.13
C ARG A 50 -11.08 11.69 -13.08
N GLU A 51 -9.85 11.76 -12.63
CA GLU A 51 -8.70 11.22 -13.32
C GLU A 51 -8.33 9.86 -12.74
N PHE A 52 -7.97 8.92 -13.60
CA PHE A 52 -7.50 7.59 -13.24
C PHE A 52 -6.25 7.26 -14.06
N THR A 53 -5.36 6.45 -13.49
CA THR A 53 -4.27 5.86 -14.26
C THR A 53 -4.72 4.53 -14.84
N GLU A 54 -4.65 4.38 -16.16
CA GLU A 54 -4.88 3.10 -16.84
C GLU A 54 -3.57 2.54 -17.40
N SER A 55 -3.48 1.22 -17.36
CA SER A 55 -2.43 0.47 -18.04
C SER A 55 -3.08 -0.57 -18.94
N ASP A 56 -2.86 -0.40 -20.24
CA ASP A 56 -3.44 -1.25 -21.27
C ASP A 56 -2.34 -2.02 -21.98
N PHE A 57 -2.62 -3.26 -22.35
CA PHE A 57 -1.81 -4.09 -23.23
C PHE A 57 -2.70 -4.57 -24.37
N ASP A 58 -2.26 -4.36 -25.61
CA ASP A 58 -3.04 -4.64 -26.80
C ASP A 58 -2.23 -5.42 -27.83
N ILE A 59 -2.90 -6.38 -28.47
CA ILE A 59 -2.39 -7.13 -29.61
C ILE A 59 -3.36 -6.99 -30.78
N ILE A 60 -2.82 -6.56 -31.91
CA ILE A 60 -3.51 -6.38 -33.19
C ILE A 60 -2.90 -7.35 -34.19
N TRP A 61 -3.73 -8.12 -34.91
CA TRP A 61 -3.27 -9.07 -35.92
C TRP A 61 -4.21 -9.18 -37.12
N ASN A 62 -3.72 -9.82 -38.18
CA ASN A 62 -4.54 -10.12 -39.35
C ASN A 62 -5.44 -11.33 -39.05
N ASP A 63 -6.74 -11.11 -39.04
CA ASP A 63 -7.76 -12.12 -38.73
C ASP A 63 -7.79 -13.24 -39.79
N GLY A 64 -7.34 -12.96 -41.01
CA GLY A 64 -7.26 -13.95 -42.10
C GLY A 64 -6.10 -14.95 -42.00
N SER A 65 -5.31 -14.94 -40.90
CA SER A 65 -4.22 -15.89 -40.69
C SER A 65 -4.68 -17.12 -39.90
N ALA A 66 -4.20 -18.31 -40.27
CA ALA A 66 -4.65 -19.60 -39.72
C ALA A 66 -4.30 -19.85 -38.24
N PHE A 67 -3.73 -18.87 -37.52
CA PHE A 67 -3.26 -19.01 -36.15
C PHE A 67 -3.86 -17.91 -35.25
N GLY A 68 -5.10 -18.13 -34.80
CA GLY A 68 -5.84 -17.21 -33.92
C GLY A 68 -5.84 -17.65 -32.45
N PHE A 69 -4.70 -17.46 -31.76
CA PHE A 69 -4.56 -17.79 -30.33
C PHE A 69 -3.97 -16.63 -29.51
N LEU A 70 -4.05 -15.39 -30.00
CA LEU A 70 -3.43 -14.25 -29.33
C LEU A 70 -4.21 -13.83 -28.06
N GLU A 71 -5.45 -14.31 -27.91
CA GLU A 71 -6.21 -14.28 -26.68
C GLU A 71 -5.48 -14.98 -25.52
N LEU A 72 -4.79 -16.09 -25.79
CA LEU A 72 -3.99 -16.79 -24.78
C LEU A 72 -2.79 -15.97 -24.33
N GLU A 73 -2.16 -15.24 -25.26
CA GLU A 73 -1.03 -14.38 -24.94
C GLU A 73 -1.45 -13.25 -24.00
N GLY A 74 -2.58 -12.58 -24.26
CA GLY A 74 -3.06 -11.56 -23.34
C GLY A 74 -3.43 -12.11 -21.96
N LEU A 75 -3.97 -13.33 -21.87
CA LEU A 75 -4.20 -14.00 -20.59
C LEU A 75 -2.89 -14.36 -19.87
N GLU A 76 -1.84 -14.74 -20.60
CA GLU A 76 -0.51 -14.97 -20.02
C GLU A 76 0.09 -13.67 -19.48
N VAL A 77 -0.08 -12.55 -20.18
CA VAL A 77 0.35 -11.23 -19.68
C VAL A 77 -0.35 -10.92 -18.35
N VAL A 78 -1.65 -11.19 -18.23
CA VAL A 78 -2.37 -11.03 -16.95
C VAL A 78 -1.76 -11.90 -15.85
N SER A 79 -1.57 -13.20 -16.12
CA SER A 79 -0.95 -14.17 -15.20
C SER A 79 0.44 -13.72 -14.76
N SER A 80 1.30 -13.36 -15.71
CA SER A 80 2.68 -12.93 -15.47
C SER A 80 2.76 -11.62 -14.69
N VAL A 81 1.90 -10.63 -14.99
CA VAL A 81 1.85 -9.37 -14.24
C VAL A 81 1.41 -9.61 -12.79
N ILE A 82 0.37 -10.42 -12.57
CA ILE A 82 -0.11 -10.70 -11.20
C ILE A 82 0.96 -11.45 -10.39
N LYS A 83 1.64 -12.44 -11.00
CA LYS A 83 2.76 -13.17 -10.35
C LYS A 83 3.94 -12.27 -10.01
N ALA A 84 4.20 -11.23 -10.80
CA ALA A 84 5.30 -10.29 -10.57
C ALA A 84 4.99 -9.30 -9.44
N LEU A 85 3.72 -9.14 -9.06
CA LEU A 85 3.34 -8.29 -7.93
C LEU A 85 3.58 -9.01 -6.59
N PRO A 86 3.82 -8.28 -5.50
CA PRO A 86 3.98 -8.86 -4.16
C PRO A 86 2.83 -9.80 -3.78
N SER A 87 3.16 -10.89 -3.10
CA SER A 87 2.21 -11.96 -2.73
C SER A 87 1.07 -11.49 -1.81
N CYS A 88 1.14 -10.29 -1.26
CA CYS A 88 0.09 -9.67 -0.44
C CYS A 88 -1.20 -9.35 -1.22
N LEU A 89 -1.15 -9.33 -2.56
CA LEU A 89 -2.37 -9.25 -3.37
C LEU A 89 -3.23 -10.52 -3.22
N GLY A 90 -2.64 -11.65 -2.82
CA GLY A 90 -3.37 -12.90 -2.69
C GLY A 90 -3.68 -13.56 -4.04
N SER A 91 -4.60 -14.51 -4.01
CA SER A 91 -4.99 -15.30 -5.17
C SER A 91 -6.05 -14.59 -6.02
N TYR A 92 -6.20 -15.00 -7.28
CA TYR A 92 -7.27 -14.51 -8.15
C TYR A 92 -7.96 -15.66 -8.88
N TYR A 93 -9.19 -15.43 -9.33
CA TYR A 93 -9.87 -16.32 -10.27
C TYR A 93 -10.15 -15.56 -11.58
N LEU A 94 -10.28 -16.31 -12.67
CA LEU A 94 -10.62 -15.78 -13.98
C LEU A 94 -12.08 -16.12 -14.30
N ARG A 95 -12.89 -15.12 -14.65
CA ARG A 95 -14.16 -15.36 -15.33
C ARG A 95 -14.09 -14.87 -16.75
N PHE A 96 -14.72 -15.59 -17.67
CA PHE A 96 -14.67 -15.27 -19.09
C PHE A 96 -15.94 -15.70 -19.80
N ASN A 97 -16.11 -15.22 -21.03
CA ASN A 97 -17.23 -15.53 -21.90
C ASN A 97 -16.93 -15.10 -23.35
N ASP A 98 -17.87 -15.34 -24.26
CA ASP A 98 -17.89 -14.76 -25.61
C ASP A 98 -19.19 -13.98 -25.81
N ALA A 99 -19.08 -12.74 -26.26
CA ALA A 99 -20.21 -11.84 -26.42
C ALA A 99 -21.26 -12.37 -27.42
N ARG A 100 -20.88 -13.21 -28.39
CA ARG A 100 -21.81 -13.86 -29.33
C ARG A 100 -22.74 -14.84 -28.61
N ILE A 101 -22.22 -15.63 -27.68
CA ILE A 101 -22.99 -16.60 -26.90
C ILE A 101 -24.09 -15.87 -26.11
N THR A 102 -23.71 -14.86 -25.34
CA THR A 102 -24.66 -14.11 -24.51
C THR A 102 -25.72 -13.39 -25.33
N ARG A 103 -25.32 -12.69 -26.41
CA ARG A 103 -26.27 -12.03 -27.30
C ARG A 103 -27.25 -13.03 -27.90
N GLY A 104 -26.74 -14.17 -28.37
CA GLY A 104 -27.56 -15.21 -28.97
C GLY A 104 -28.53 -15.85 -27.98
N ILE A 105 -28.10 -16.15 -26.73
CA ILE A 105 -29.00 -16.67 -25.70
C ILE A 105 -30.12 -15.67 -25.38
N LEU A 106 -29.79 -14.38 -25.20
CA LEU A 106 -30.81 -13.36 -24.94
C LEU A 106 -31.82 -13.25 -26.10
N GLU A 107 -31.35 -13.38 -27.33
CA GLU A 107 -32.18 -13.33 -28.53
C GLU A 107 -33.07 -14.58 -28.70
N LEU A 108 -32.49 -15.79 -28.57
CA LEU A 108 -33.21 -17.06 -28.64
C LEU A 108 -34.26 -17.20 -27.52
N CYS A 109 -33.95 -16.70 -26.32
CA CYS A 109 -34.91 -16.67 -25.22
C CYS A 109 -35.91 -15.50 -25.33
N CYS A 110 -35.88 -14.71 -26.41
CA CYS A 110 -36.77 -13.56 -26.64
C CYS A 110 -36.76 -12.52 -25.50
N VAL A 111 -35.60 -12.30 -24.86
CA VAL A 111 -35.50 -11.35 -23.74
C VAL A 111 -35.57 -9.92 -24.25
N PRO A 112 -36.47 -9.06 -23.72
CA PRO A 112 -36.57 -7.69 -24.17
C PRO A 112 -35.33 -6.87 -23.74
N ASN A 113 -34.92 -5.91 -24.57
CA ASN A 113 -33.75 -5.05 -24.31
C ASN A 113 -33.82 -4.34 -22.95
N SER A 114 -35.04 -4.01 -22.47
CA SER A 114 -35.25 -3.40 -21.14
C SER A 114 -34.81 -4.30 -19.99
N ALA A 115 -34.82 -5.63 -20.19
CA ALA A 115 -34.47 -6.62 -19.19
C ALA A 115 -33.03 -7.13 -19.32
N HIS A 116 -32.33 -6.90 -20.44
CA HIS A 116 -30.98 -7.43 -20.70
C HIS A 116 -30.02 -7.17 -19.55
N ARG A 117 -29.90 -5.90 -19.11
CA ARG A 117 -28.98 -5.51 -18.05
C ARG A 117 -29.25 -6.26 -16.74
N GLU A 118 -30.52 -6.44 -16.37
CA GLU A 118 -30.87 -7.14 -15.13
C GLU A 118 -30.65 -8.66 -15.25
N VAL A 119 -30.97 -9.26 -16.40
CA VAL A 119 -30.72 -10.68 -16.65
C VAL A 119 -29.22 -11.00 -16.58
N LEU A 120 -28.38 -10.20 -17.24
CA LEU A 120 -26.92 -10.38 -17.19
C LEU A 120 -26.37 -10.22 -15.78
N ARG A 121 -26.87 -9.23 -15.03
CA ARG A 121 -26.49 -9.05 -13.62
C ARG A 121 -26.86 -10.27 -12.77
N LEU A 122 -28.04 -10.84 -12.97
CA LEU A 122 -28.49 -12.03 -12.25
C LEU A 122 -27.67 -13.27 -12.62
N LEU A 123 -27.35 -13.47 -13.90
CA LEU A 123 -26.49 -14.57 -14.37
C LEU A 123 -25.09 -14.49 -13.73
N SER A 124 -24.47 -13.31 -13.76
CA SER A 124 -23.13 -13.10 -13.19
C SER A 124 -23.09 -13.29 -11.67
N HIS A 125 -24.21 -12.99 -11.00
CA HIS A 125 -24.35 -13.20 -9.56
C HIS A 125 -24.30 -14.69 -9.21
N GLU A 126 -24.94 -15.56 -9.99
CA GLU A 126 -24.91 -17.01 -9.73
C GLU A 126 -23.49 -17.59 -9.86
N VAL A 127 -22.73 -17.17 -10.87
CA VAL A 127 -21.34 -17.64 -11.07
C VAL A 127 -20.42 -17.21 -9.92
N SER A 128 -20.66 -16.02 -9.37
CA SER A 128 -19.86 -15.47 -8.27
C SER A 128 -20.02 -16.23 -6.95
N PHE A 129 -21.12 -16.95 -6.74
CA PHE A 129 -21.36 -17.70 -5.49
C PHE A 129 -20.59 -19.02 -5.39
N SER A 130 -20.11 -19.55 -6.50
CA SER A 130 -19.54 -20.90 -6.55
C SER A 130 -18.01 -20.91 -6.62
N VAL A 131 -17.33 -19.82 -6.27
CA VAL A 131 -15.87 -19.77 -6.36
C VAL A 131 -15.22 -20.56 -5.22
N HIS A 132 -14.35 -21.52 -5.55
CA HIS A 132 -13.58 -22.30 -4.57
C HIS A 132 -12.25 -22.76 -5.16
N ALA A 133 -11.31 -23.12 -4.28
CA ALA A 133 -10.07 -23.80 -4.66
C ALA A 133 -10.34 -25.31 -4.67
N GLY A 134 -10.53 -25.87 -5.86
CA GLY A 134 -10.79 -27.31 -6.05
C GLY A 134 -11.16 -27.64 -7.48
N PRO A 135 -11.20 -28.94 -7.85
CA PRO A 135 -11.62 -29.36 -9.18
C PRO A 135 -13.06 -28.92 -9.45
N SER A 136 -13.32 -28.39 -10.64
CA SER A 136 -14.64 -27.92 -11.04
C SER A 136 -15.64 -29.07 -11.11
N SER A 137 -16.81 -28.92 -10.49
CA SER A 137 -17.89 -29.91 -10.59
C SER A 137 -18.53 -29.89 -11.98
N THR A 138 -18.71 -31.08 -12.57
CA THR A 138 -19.48 -31.28 -13.80
C THR A 138 -20.98 -31.42 -13.56
N GLN A 139 -21.41 -31.53 -12.29
CA GLN A 139 -22.83 -31.64 -11.95
C GLN A 139 -23.49 -30.26 -11.98
N ALA A 140 -24.70 -30.19 -12.53
CA ALA A 140 -25.51 -28.98 -12.53
C ALA A 140 -25.86 -28.57 -11.09
N PRO A 141 -25.65 -27.30 -10.70
CA PRO A 141 -26.01 -26.83 -9.37
C PRO A 141 -27.52 -26.89 -9.15
N SER A 142 -27.95 -27.16 -7.91
CA SER A 142 -29.37 -27.07 -7.54
C SER A 142 -29.68 -25.68 -7.01
N LEU A 143 -30.44 -24.89 -7.77
CA LEU A 143 -30.97 -23.62 -7.29
C LEU A 143 -32.06 -23.87 -6.24
N LYS A 144 -31.90 -23.31 -5.04
CA LYS A 144 -32.95 -23.34 -4.01
C LYS A 144 -34.25 -22.76 -4.61
N PRO A 145 -35.42 -23.39 -4.43
CA PRO A 145 -36.67 -22.92 -5.03
C PRO A 145 -37.02 -21.46 -4.73
N GLY A 146 -36.66 -20.97 -3.54
CA GLY A 146 -36.84 -19.56 -3.16
C GLY A 146 -35.96 -18.58 -3.96
N ARG A 147 -34.75 -18.99 -4.34
CA ARG A 147 -33.82 -18.19 -5.15
C ARG A 147 -34.35 -18.01 -6.56
N TRP A 148 -34.79 -19.09 -7.22
CA TRP A 148 -35.39 -19.00 -8.56
C TRP A 148 -36.64 -18.11 -8.57
N LYS A 149 -37.52 -18.21 -7.56
CA LYS A 149 -38.68 -17.32 -7.43
C LYS A 149 -38.28 -15.84 -7.36
N PHE A 150 -37.19 -15.54 -6.64
CA PHE A 150 -36.65 -14.17 -6.58
C PHE A 150 -36.11 -13.70 -7.93
N VAL A 151 -35.31 -14.52 -8.61
CA VAL A 151 -34.74 -14.24 -9.94
C VAL A 151 -35.86 -14.00 -10.96
N ALA A 152 -36.84 -14.90 -11.05
CA ALA A 152 -37.99 -14.76 -11.93
C ALA A 152 -38.77 -13.47 -11.67
N LYS A 153 -39.05 -13.14 -10.39
CA LYS A 153 -39.75 -11.91 -10.00
C LYS A 153 -38.99 -10.64 -10.45
N ARG A 154 -37.66 -10.64 -10.34
CA ARG A 154 -36.81 -9.52 -10.79
C ARG A 154 -36.88 -9.34 -12.31
N MET A 155 -36.80 -10.42 -13.07
CA MET A 155 -36.93 -10.38 -14.54
C MET A 155 -38.30 -9.88 -14.99
N THR A 156 -39.38 -10.34 -14.35
CA THR A 156 -40.74 -9.87 -14.64
C THR A 156 -40.88 -8.36 -14.42
N HIS A 157 -40.28 -7.82 -13.35
CA HIS A 157 -40.31 -6.37 -13.07
C HIS A 157 -39.62 -5.54 -14.17
N CYS A 158 -38.67 -6.12 -14.90
CA CYS A 158 -37.99 -5.47 -16.03
C CYS A 158 -38.69 -5.73 -17.38
N GLY A 159 -39.85 -6.39 -17.38
CA GLY A 159 -40.68 -6.63 -18.55
C GLY A 159 -40.41 -7.95 -19.28
N ALA A 160 -39.63 -8.88 -18.71
CA ALA A 160 -39.42 -10.19 -19.32
C ALA A 160 -40.70 -11.07 -19.22
N PRO A 161 -41.18 -11.65 -20.32
CA PRO A 161 -42.37 -12.52 -20.30
C PRO A 161 -42.04 -13.88 -19.67
N ALA A 162 -43.07 -14.58 -19.19
CA ALA A 162 -42.92 -15.88 -18.54
C ALA A 162 -42.22 -16.93 -19.43
N SER A 163 -42.52 -16.93 -20.73
CA SER A 163 -41.87 -17.80 -21.71
C SER A 163 -40.36 -17.59 -21.80
N SER A 164 -39.90 -16.33 -21.75
CA SER A 164 -38.47 -15.99 -21.73
C SER A 164 -37.80 -16.42 -20.42
N ILE A 165 -38.49 -16.26 -19.28
CA ILE A 165 -37.96 -16.65 -17.98
C ILE A 165 -37.78 -18.18 -17.91
N ASP A 166 -38.75 -18.94 -18.41
CA ASP A 166 -38.68 -20.40 -18.45
C ASP A 166 -37.58 -20.87 -19.42
N ALA A 167 -37.45 -20.22 -20.59
CA ALA A 167 -36.39 -20.50 -21.55
C ALA A 167 -34.99 -20.18 -21.01
N LEU A 168 -34.86 -19.16 -20.14
CA LEU A 168 -33.59 -18.78 -19.53
C LEU A 168 -33.13 -19.73 -18.41
N LYS A 169 -34.07 -20.46 -17.78
CA LYS A 169 -33.80 -21.27 -16.58
C LYS A 169 -32.62 -22.24 -16.69
N PRO A 170 -32.40 -22.97 -17.80
CA PRO A 170 -31.26 -23.87 -17.93
C PRO A 170 -29.90 -23.14 -17.82
N PHE A 171 -29.81 -21.90 -18.31
CA PHE A 171 -28.58 -21.10 -18.29
C PHE A 171 -28.22 -20.56 -16.90
N PHE A 172 -29.16 -20.62 -15.94
CA PHE A 172 -28.90 -20.36 -14.52
C PHE A 172 -28.40 -21.60 -13.76
N LEU A 173 -28.43 -22.77 -14.41
CA LEU A 173 -28.08 -24.07 -13.84
C LEU A 173 -26.83 -24.67 -14.49
N LEU A 174 -25.96 -23.81 -15.04
CA LEU A 174 -24.72 -24.26 -15.66
C LEU A 174 -23.77 -24.88 -14.62
N PRO A 175 -23.12 -26.02 -14.94
CA PRO A 175 -22.07 -26.60 -14.12
C PRO A 175 -20.90 -25.64 -13.87
N GLU A 176 -20.02 -26.01 -12.95
CA GLU A 176 -18.81 -25.23 -12.69
C GLU A 176 -17.74 -25.47 -13.74
N ASP A 177 -17.69 -26.70 -14.24
CA ASP A 177 -16.82 -27.07 -15.35
C ASP A 177 -17.21 -26.33 -16.63
N CYS A 178 -16.22 -25.66 -17.23
CA CYS A 178 -16.46 -24.80 -18.38
C CYS A 178 -16.83 -25.62 -19.63
N LEU A 179 -16.23 -26.79 -19.85
CA LEU A 179 -16.51 -27.63 -21.01
C LEU A 179 -17.91 -28.26 -20.93
N ALA A 180 -18.30 -28.72 -19.75
CA ALA A 180 -19.65 -29.20 -19.47
C ALA A 180 -20.68 -28.08 -19.68
N SER A 181 -20.39 -26.87 -19.21
CA SER A 181 -21.25 -25.69 -19.43
C SER A 181 -21.42 -25.36 -20.91
N LEU A 182 -20.33 -25.35 -21.68
CA LEU A 182 -20.39 -25.11 -23.13
C LEU A 182 -21.21 -26.18 -23.86
N THR A 183 -21.10 -27.44 -23.44
CA THR A 183 -21.89 -28.54 -23.98
C THR A 183 -23.37 -28.41 -23.65
N MET A 184 -23.70 -28.00 -22.42
CA MET A 184 -25.08 -27.71 -22.02
C MET A 184 -25.67 -26.52 -22.80
N ILE A 185 -24.89 -25.46 -23.00
CA ILE A 185 -25.31 -24.29 -23.80
C ILE A 185 -25.59 -24.71 -25.25
N GLU A 186 -24.70 -25.49 -25.86
CA GLU A 186 -24.89 -26.01 -27.21
C GLU A 186 -26.19 -26.84 -27.33
N PHE A 187 -26.43 -27.72 -26.36
CA PHE A 187 -27.65 -28.54 -26.34
C PHE A 187 -28.93 -27.69 -26.18
N GLU A 188 -28.97 -26.76 -25.23
CA GLU A 188 -30.15 -25.93 -24.99
C GLU A 188 -30.41 -24.94 -26.13
N THR A 189 -29.37 -24.44 -26.79
CA THR A 189 -29.52 -23.57 -27.97
C THR A 189 -30.07 -24.30 -29.18
N GLN A 190 -29.61 -25.53 -29.46
CA GLN A 190 -30.18 -26.41 -30.49
C GLN A 190 -31.65 -26.77 -30.20
N LYS A 191 -31.99 -26.98 -28.92
CA LYS A 191 -33.36 -27.25 -28.49
C LYS A 191 -34.28 -26.04 -28.70
N LEU A 192 -33.80 -24.82 -28.38
CA LEU A 192 -34.55 -23.58 -28.65
C LEU A 192 -34.74 -23.37 -30.16
N GLU A 193 -33.71 -23.62 -30.96
CA GLU A 193 -33.80 -23.59 -32.42
C GLU A 193 -34.87 -24.56 -32.95
N PHE A 194 -34.89 -25.79 -32.46
CA PHE A 194 -35.89 -26.78 -32.87
C PHE A 194 -37.32 -26.33 -32.55
N VAL A 195 -37.53 -25.73 -31.37
CA VAL A 195 -38.84 -25.19 -30.97
C VAL A 195 -39.26 -24.03 -31.86
N GLU A 196 -38.36 -23.09 -32.17
CA GLU A 196 -38.65 -21.97 -33.07
C GLU A 196 -38.94 -22.42 -34.50
N ASN A 197 -38.13 -23.33 -35.05
CA ASN A 197 -38.34 -23.90 -36.40
C ASN A 197 -39.69 -24.61 -36.52
N ARG A 198 -40.12 -25.31 -35.47
CA ARG A 198 -41.45 -25.93 -35.41
C ARG A 198 -42.58 -24.90 -35.34
N ALA A 199 -42.36 -23.77 -34.68
CA ALA A 199 -43.33 -22.68 -34.63
C ALA A 199 -43.47 -22.00 -36.01
N LEU A 200 -42.36 -21.74 -36.69
CA LEU A 200 -42.33 -21.15 -38.04
C LEU A 200 -43.05 -22.03 -39.07
N THR A 201 -42.78 -23.34 -39.09
CA THR A 201 -43.43 -24.30 -39.99
C THR A 201 -44.94 -24.47 -39.74
N ARG A 202 -45.39 -24.36 -38.49
CA ARG A 202 -46.83 -24.37 -38.16
C ARG A 202 -47.56 -23.16 -38.72
N VAL A 203 -46.96 -21.97 -38.67
CA VAL A 203 -47.56 -20.73 -39.21
C VAL A 203 -47.74 -20.83 -40.73
N ASP A 204 -46.77 -21.42 -41.45
CA ASP A 204 -46.89 -21.67 -42.89
C ASP A 204 -48.01 -22.68 -43.23
N SER A 205 -48.23 -23.69 -42.37
CA SER A 205 -49.27 -24.69 -42.59
C SER A 205 -50.70 -24.19 -42.31
N VAL A 206 -50.89 -23.35 -41.29
CA VAL A 206 -52.21 -22.78 -40.94
C VAL A 206 -52.65 -21.74 -41.97
N THR A 207 -51.71 -20.93 -42.47
CA THR A 207 -51.97 -20.00 -43.59
C THR A 207 -52.26 -20.69 -44.93
N ALA A 208 -51.92 -21.97 -45.07
CA ALA A 208 -52.20 -22.79 -46.25
C ALA A 208 -53.50 -23.63 -46.14
N ALA A 209 -54.03 -23.83 -44.92
CA ALA A 209 -55.19 -24.70 -44.67
C ALA A 209 -56.54 -23.95 -44.61
N ASP A 210 -56.55 -22.65 -44.33
CA ASP A 210 -57.73 -21.80 -44.52
C ASP A 210 -57.89 -21.50 -46.02
N GLY A 211 -58.76 -22.25 -46.69
CA GLY A 211 -58.96 -22.29 -48.13
C GLY A 211 -59.55 -21.04 -48.80
N ASP A 212 -59.26 -19.84 -48.31
CA ASP A 212 -59.50 -18.59 -49.05
C ASP A 212 -58.16 -18.09 -49.60
N ALA A 213 -57.89 -18.42 -50.86
CA ALA A 213 -56.66 -18.09 -51.56
C ALA A 213 -56.58 -16.59 -51.90
N GLY A 214 -56.47 -15.75 -50.87
CA GLY A 214 -55.79 -14.46 -50.99
C GLY A 214 -54.28 -14.71 -51.00
N PRO A 215 -53.47 -13.99 -51.79
CA PRO A 215 -52.03 -14.17 -51.76
C PRO A 215 -51.57 -13.84 -50.33
N ALA A 216 -51.06 -14.82 -49.57
CA ALA A 216 -50.26 -14.53 -48.38
C ALA A 216 -49.32 -13.40 -48.78
N SER A 217 -49.50 -12.22 -48.16
CA SER A 217 -48.94 -10.99 -48.71
C SER A 217 -47.44 -11.21 -48.91
N SER A 218 -46.86 -10.78 -50.03
CA SER A 218 -45.42 -10.95 -50.25
C SER A 218 -44.58 -10.42 -49.09
N ALA A 219 -45.16 -9.53 -48.26
CA ALA A 219 -44.58 -9.02 -47.03
C ALA A 219 -44.50 -10.07 -45.89
N ASP A 220 -45.49 -10.95 -45.73
CA ASP A 220 -45.49 -11.97 -44.66
C ASP A 220 -44.47 -13.08 -44.94
N ARG A 221 -44.37 -13.56 -46.19
CA ARG A 221 -43.29 -14.48 -46.60
C ARG A 221 -41.90 -13.87 -46.41
N ARG A 222 -41.72 -12.59 -46.76
CA ARG A 222 -40.46 -11.86 -46.53
C ARG A 222 -40.14 -11.72 -45.04
N ARG A 223 -41.14 -11.51 -44.18
CA ARG A 223 -40.97 -11.44 -42.72
C ARG A 223 -40.55 -12.77 -42.13
N ILE A 224 -41.18 -13.87 -42.53
CA ILE A 224 -40.84 -15.23 -42.10
C ILE A 224 -39.41 -15.57 -42.55
N GLN A 225 -39.08 -15.35 -43.83
CA GLN A 225 -37.72 -15.57 -44.36
C GLN A 225 -36.66 -14.73 -43.63
N LYS A 226 -36.98 -13.48 -43.29
CA LYS A 226 -36.09 -12.62 -42.50
C LYS A 226 -35.87 -13.18 -41.09
N ARG A 227 -36.92 -13.60 -40.39
CA ARG A 227 -36.82 -14.21 -39.04
C ARG A 227 -36.00 -15.51 -39.08
N ASP A 228 -36.24 -16.36 -40.06
CA ASP A 228 -35.53 -17.62 -40.25
C ASP A 228 -34.03 -17.40 -40.57
N SER A 229 -33.71 -16.39 -41.41
CA SER A 229 -32.32 -15.98 -41.64
C SER A 229 -31.63 -15.40 -40.40
N GLN A 230 -32.38 -14.68 -39.56
CA GLN A 230 -31.90 -14.12 -38.30
C GLN A 230 -31.62 -15.24 -37.29
N LEU A 231 -32.52 -16.20 -37.13
CA LEU A 231 -32.34 -17.37 -36.27
C LEU A 231 -31.08 -18.16 -36.66
N ARG A 232 -30.92 -18.51 -37.94
CA ARG A 232 -29.72 -19.21 -38.42
C ARG A 232 -28.43 -18.45 -38.13
N ARG A 233 -28.44 -17.13 -38.29
CA ARG A 233 -27.29 -16.28 -37.96
C ARG A 233 -26.97 -16.32 -36.47
N VAL A 234 -27.99 -16.21 -35.61
CA VAL A 234 -27.82 -16.26 -34.16
C VAL A 234 -27.21 -17.58 -33.72
N ILE A 235 -27.73 -18.70 -34.22
CA ILE A 235 -27.21 -20.03 -33.90
C ILE A 235 -25.76 -20.18 -34.38
N HIS A 236 -25.46 -19.74 -35.60
CA HIS A 236 -24.09 -19.73 -36.12
C HIS A 236 -23.14 -18.93 -35.21
N ASP A 237 -23.51 -17.71 -34.83
CA ASP A 237 -22.69 -16.85 -33.97
C ASP A 237 -22.45 -17.50 -32.59
N VAL A 238 -23.46 -18.15 -32.01
CA VAL A 238 -23.35 -18.89 -30.75
C VAL A 238 -22.39 -20.09 -30.91
N SER A 239 -22.56 -20.90 -31.96
CA SER A 239 -21.68 -22.03 -32.23
C SER A 239 -20.23 -21.62 -32.43
N GLU A 240 -19.99 -20.51 -33.13
CA GLU A 240 -18.64 -19.96 -33.33
C GLU A 240 -18.02 -19.47 -32.01
N GLY A 241 -18.81 -18.81 -31.15
CA GLY A 241 -18.41 -18.43 -29.80
C GLY A 241 -18.05 -19.65 -28.94
N ILE A 242 -18.87 -20.69 -28.96
CA ILE A 242 -18.60 -21.95 -28.23
C ILE A 242 -17.32 -22.60 -28.73
N ALA A 243 -17.12 -22.70 -30.05
CA ALA A 243 -15.91 -23.26 -30.64
C ALA A 243 -14.66 -22.47 -30.23
N SER A 244 -14.76 -21.13 -30.26
CA SER A 244 -13.68 -20.23 -29.85
C SER A 244 -13.29 -20.45 -28.37
N LEU A 245 -14.28 -20.56 -27.47
CA LEU A 245 -14.04 -20.80 -26.05
C LEU A 245 -13.51 -22.22 -25.77
N ARG A 246 -13.96 -23.25 -26.48
CA ARG A 246 -13.40 -24.61 -26.38
C ARG A 246 -11.92 -24.61 -26.77
N LEU A 247 -11.59 -23.95 -27.86
CA LEU A 247 -10.22 -23.82 -28.35
C LEU A 247 -9.34 -23.06 -27.34
N LEU A 248 -9.87 -21.97 -26.78
CA LEU A 248 -9.20 -21.22 -25.71
C LEU A 248 -8.92 -22.10 -24.50
N LEU A 249 -9.92 -22.84 -23.99
CA LEU A 249 -9.75 -23.74 -22.84
C LEU A 249 -8.72 -24.84 -23.10
N GLN A 250 -8.74 -25.44 -24.29
CA GLN A 250 -7.72 -26.41 -24.70
C GLN A 250 -6.32 -25.78 -24.74
N GLY A 251 -6.21 -24.56 -25.27
CA GLY A 251 -4.96 -23.80 -25.29
C GLY A 251 -4.45 -23.44 -23.90
N MET A 252 -5.34 -23.04 -22.99
CA MET A 252 -5.01 -22.78 -21.58
C MET A 252 -4.46 -24.02 -20.90
N GLN A 253 -5.07 -25.19 -21.13
CA GLN A 253 -4.58 -26.46 -20.61
C GLN A 253 -3.21 -26.85 -21.21
N TYR A 254 -3.04 -26.69 -22.52
CA TYR A 254 -1.81 -27.02 -23.23
C TYR A 254 -0.62 -26.15 -22.78
N LEU A 255 -0.83 -24.83 -22.68
CA LEU A 255 0.19 -23.88 -22.24
C LEU A 255 0.42 -23.90 -20.73
N GLN A 256 -0.38 -24.66 -19.98
CA GLN A 256 -0.36 -24.67 -18.51
C GLN A 256 -0.52 -23.25 -17.93
N LEU A 257 -1.51 -22.52 -18.44
CA LEU A 257 -1.96 -21.22 -17.94
C LEU A 257 -2.65 -21.38 -16.57
N SER A 258 -1.92 -21.86 -15.57
CA SER A 258 -2.41 -22.21 -14.23
C SER A 258 -1.91 -21.22 -13.17
N SER A 259 -2.16 -19.93 -13.41
CA SER A 259 -2.05 -18.89 -12.38
C SER A 259 -3.36 -18.54 -11.65
N PRO A 260 -4.56 -18.62 -12.24
CA PRO A 260 -5.78 -18.39 -11.47
C PRO A 260 -6.10 -19.64 -10.62
N VAL A 261 -6.67 -19.43 -9.44
CA VAL A 261 -7.16 -20.50 -8.56
C VAL A 261 -8.25 -21.32 -9.24
N CYS A 262 -9.11 -20.67 -10.04
CA CYS A 262 -10.07 -21.35 -10.90
C CYS A 262 -10.49 -20.45 -12.08
N VAL A 263 -11.13 -21.09 -13.06
CA VAL A 263 -11.59 -20.48 -14.31
C VAL A 263 -13.10 -20.74 -14.44
N ARG A 264 -13.90 -19.70 -14.68
CA ARG A 264 -15.37 -19.76 -14.71
C ARG A 264 -15.97 -19.17 -15.98
N LEU A 265 -16.94 -19.87 -16.56
CA LEU A 265 -17.77 -19.33 -17.63
C LEU A 265 -18.88 -18.44 -17.02
N ASP A 266 -18.91 -17.16 -17.39
CA ASP A 266 -19.91 -16.19 -16.90
C ASP A 266 -20.71 -15.59 -18.06
N LEU A 267 -21.89 -16.14 -18.32
CA LEU A 267 -22.82 -15.63 -19.35
C LEU A 267 -23.31 -14.20 -19.09
N GLY A 268 -23.29 -13.78 -17.82
CA GLY A 268 -23.65 -12.44 -17.39
C GLY A 268 -22.51 -11.43 -17.52
N LEU A 269 -21.29 -11.89 -17.84
CA LEU A 269 -20.14 -11.05 -18.02
C LEU A 269 -20.40 -10.09 -19.18
N SER A 270 -20.51 -8.80 -18.84
CA SER A 270 -20.69 -7.72 -19.79
C SER A 270 -19.50 -6.77 -19.70
N PRO A 271 -18.80 -6.54 -20.82
CA PRO A 271 -17.67 -5.63 -20.87
C PRO A 271 -18.17 -4.19 -20.74
N ARG A 272 -17.38 -3.33 -20.09
CA ARG A 272 -17.66 -1.90 -20.00
C ARG A 272 -16.51 -1.14 -20.67
N PRO A 273 -16.75 -0.42 -21.78
CA PRO A 273 -18.03 -0.19 -22.48
C PRO A 273 -18.54 -1.37 -23.33
N GLU A 274 -19.86 -1.64 -23.29
CA GLU A 274 -20.53 -2.73 -24.05
C GLU A 274 -20.32 -2.63 -25.57
N ARG A 275 -20.04 -1.41 -26.05
CA ARG A 275 -19.87 -1.07 -27.46
C ARG A 275 -18.57 -1.56 -28.09
N TYR A 276 -17.64 -2.12 -27.31
CA TYR A 276 -16.33 -2.52 -27.81
C TYR A 276 -16.30 -3.96 -28.33
N THR A 277 -17.13 -4.85 -27.81
CA THR A 277 -16.81 -6.27 -27.87
C THR A 277 -17.45 -7.02 -29.03
N SER A 278 -16.59 -7.77 -29.72
CA SER A 278 -16.97 -8.64 -30.84
C SER A 278 -17.04 -10.11 -30.45
N GLY A 279 -16.24 -10.58 -29.48
CA GLY A 279 -16.11 -11.99 -29.13
C GLY A 279 -15.67 -12.21 -27.68
N PHE A 280 -14.54 -12.89 -27.48
CA PHE A 280 -13.98 -13.23 -26.17
C PHE A 280 -13.89 -12.02 -25.22
N ILE A 281 -14.26 -12.23 -23.96
CA ILE A 281 -14.20 -11.25 -22.87
C ILE A 281 -13.81 -11.94 -21.56
N PHE A 282 -13.08 -11.24 -20.69
CA PHE A 282 -12.65 -11.79 -19.41
C PHE A 282 -12.49 -10.74 -18.31
N GLN A 283 -12.50 -11.20 -17.07
CA GLN A 283 -12.11 -10.45 -15.88
C GLN A 283 -11.31 -11.33 -14.92
N ALA A 284 -10.20 -10.80 -14.43
CA ALA A 284 -9.42 -11.34 -13.33
C ALA A 284 -9.84 -10.63 -12.04
N ILE A 285 -10.26 -11.42 -11.04
CA ILE A 285 -10.83 -10.93 -9.79
C ILE A 285 -10.06 -11.51 -8.62
N LEU A 286 -9.63 -10.62 -7.73
CA LEU A 286 -8.93 -10.99 -6.50
C LEU A 286 -9.85 -11.75 -5.55
N LEU A 287 -9.30 -12.76 -4.89
CA LEU A 287 -9.95 -13.50 -3.82
C LEU A 287 -9.52 -12.90 -2.48
N GLU A 288 -10.49 -12.49 -1.67
CA GLU A 288 -10.21 -12.13 -0.27
C GLU A 288 -9.98 -13.43 0.53
N GLU A 289 -8.85 -13.52 1.23
CA GLU A 289 -8.64 -14.59 2.19
C GLU A 289 -9.56 -14.37 3.38
N ALA A 290 -10.39 -15.38 3.72
CA ALA A 290 -11.21 -15.33 4.91
C ALA A 290 -10.28 -15.23 6.13
N ALA A 291 -10.32 -14.09 6.83
CA ALA A 291 -9.59 -13.90 8.07
C ALA A 291 -9.91 -15.06 9.03
N HIS A 292 -8.89 -15.79 9.44
CA HIS A 292 -9.02 -16.93 10.35
C HIS A 292 -9.57 -16.44 11.70
N GLY A 293 -10.88 -16.62 11.91
CA GLY A 293 -11.46 -16.59 13.25
C GLY A 293 -10.93 -17.78 14.03
N GLY A 294 -10.13 -17.52 15.06
CA GLY A 294 -9.62 -18.56 15.95
C GLY A 294 -10.76 -19.34 16.59
N GLY A 295 -10.80 -20.65 16.35
CA GLY A 295 -11.79 -21.55 16.95
C GLY A 295 -11.71 -22.98 16.41
N HIS A 296 -10.93 -23.81 17.12
CA HIS A 296 -10.92 -25.28 17.14
C HIS A 296 -10.97 -26.10 15.83
N ALA A 297 -9.89 -26.85 15.63
CA ALA A 297 -9.72 -27.92 14.67
C ALA A 297 -10.85 -28.96 14.70
N SER A 298 -11.53 -29.13 13.56
CA SER A 298 -11.98 -30.43 13.07
C SER A 298 -12.24 -30.37 11.56
N GLN A 299 -11.62 -31.32 10.85
CA GLN A 299 -11.87 -31.72 9.46
C GLN A 299 -11.61 -30.72 8.32
N MET A 300 -10.50 -31.03 7.64
CA MET A 300 -10.10 -30.61 6.30
C MET A 300 -11.27 -30.72 5.30
N THR A 301 -11.96 -29.62 5.05
CA THR A 301 -12.87 -29.45 3.91
C THR A 301 -12.40 -28.23 3.14
N ALA A 302 -12.26 -28.37 1.82
CA ALA A 302 -11.73 -27.35 0.92
C ALA A 302 -12.32 -25.97 1.23
N SER A 303 -11.48 -25.03 1.60
CA SER A 303 -11.89 -23.67 1.99
C SER A 303 -12.61 -23.02 0.81
N TYR A 304 -13.93 -22.88 0.93
CA TYR A 304 -14.75 -22.09 0.01
C TYR A 304 -14.24 -20.64 0.06
N PHE A 305 -13.61 -20.18 -1.02
CA PHE A 305 -13.25 -18.78 -1.19
C PHE A 305 -14.52 -18.02 -1.61
N VAL A 306 -15.32 -17.57 -0.64
CA VAL A 306 -16.54 -16.83 -0.93
C VAL A 306 -16.17 -15.44 -1.43
N ALA A 307 -16.24 -15.24 -2.76
CA ALA A 307 -16.25 -13.91 -3.33
C ALA A 307 -17.54 -13.22 -2.88
N THR A 308 -17.47 -12.38 -1.85
CA THR A 308 -18.62 -11.58 -1.42
C THR A 308 -19.04 -10.70 -2.59
N THR A 309 -20.33 -10.77 -2.95
CA THR A 309 -20.81 -10.23 -4.23
C THR A 309 -20.81 -8.70 -4.31
N ASP A 310 -20.60 -8.04 -3.18
CA ASP A 310 -20.66 -6.57 -3.08
C ASP A 310 -19.28 -5.90 -3.15
N ASN A 311 -18.18 -6.67 -3.04
CA ASN A 311 -16.81 -6.12 -2.95
C ASN A 311 -15.76 -6.83 -3.85
N GLN A 312 -16.16 -7.26 -5.06
CA GLN A 312 -15.22 -7.89 -5.99
C GLN A 312 -14.16 -6.91 -6.53
N THR A 313 -12.91 -7.16 -6.19
CA THR A 313 -11.78 -6.38 -6.70
C THR A 313 -11.29 -6.92 -8.04
N ILE A 314 -11.84 -6.38 -9.12
CA ILE A 314 -11.32 -6.61 -10.49
C ILE A 314 -9.95 -5.95 -10.63
N ILE A 315 -8.93 -6.76 -10.91
CA ILE A 315 -7.53 -6.34 -11.08
C ILE A 315 -7.13 -6.21 -12.55
N ALA A 316 -7.72 -7.02 -13.43
CA ALA A 316 -7.57 -6.91 -14.87
C ALA A 316 -8.86 -7.29 -15.58
N GLU A 317 -9.14 -6.67 -16.71
CA GLU A 317 -10.25 -7.04 -17.59
C GLU A 317 -9.90 -6.81 -19.04
N GLY A 318 -10.59 -7.48 -19.96
CA GLY A 318 -10.25 -7.34 -21.35
C GLY A 318 -11.09 -8.21 -22.27
N GLY A 319 -10.66 -8.29 -23.52
CA GLY A 319 -11.34 -9.06 -24.55
C GLY A 319 -11.05 -8.57 -25.96
N ARG A 320 -11.75 -9.18 -26.93
CA ARG A 320 -11.69 -8.82 -28.33
C ARG A 320 -12.53 -7.61 -28.67
N TYR A 321 -11.98 -6.70 -29.48
CA TYR A 321 -12.62 -5.45 -29.90
C TYR A 321 -12.50 -5.14 -31.39
N ASP A 322 -12.43 -6.16 -32.23
CA ASP A 322 -12.36 -6.08 -33.71
C ASP A 322 -13.44 -5.16 -34.32
N ALA A 323 -14.64 -5.20 -33.73
CA ALA A 323 -15.77 -4.37 -34.14
C ALA A 323 -15.51 -2.87 -33.92
N LEU A 324 -14.77 -2.51 -32.86
CA LEU A 324 -14.40 -1.12 -32.57
C LEU A 324 -13.42 -0.59 -33.62
N VAL A 325 -12.41 -1.38 -33.99
CA VAL A 325 -11.46 -1.03 -35.07
C VAL A 325 -12.21 -0.85 -36.38
N SER A 326 -13.13 -1.76 -36.70
CA SER A 326 -13.92 -1.71 -37.93
C SER A 326 -14.81 -0.47 -38.03
N ARG A 327 -15.28 0.10 -36.90
CA ARG A 327 -16.09 1.32 -36.86
C ARG A 327 -15.31 2.60 -37.18
N PHE A 328 -13.99 2.60 -36.99
CA PHE A 328 -13.14 3.75 -37.28
C PHE A 328 -12.55 3.72 -38.70
N LYS A 329 -12.83 2.67 -39.49
CA LYS A 329 -12.42 2.59 -40.90
C LYS A 329 -13.17 3.66 -41.72
N LEU A 330 -12.43 4.40 -42.53
CA LEU A 330 -13.01 5.40 -43.44
C LEU A 330 -13.67 4.71 -44.64
N THR A 331 -14.78 5.26 -45.16
CA THR A 331 -15.52 4.70 -46.30
C THR A 331 -14.64 4.43 -47.52
N THR A 332 -13.68 5.31 -47.80
CA THR A 332 -12.71 5.17 -48.90
C THR A 332 -11.68 4.06 -48.70
N ALA A 333 -11.51 3.55 -47.48
CA ALA A 333 -10.55 2.50 -47.15
C ALA A 333 -11.15 1.08 -47.19
N TYR A 334 -12.47 0.91 -47.28
CA TYR A 334 -13.11 -0.42 -47.22
C TYR A 334 -12.72 -1.36 -48.37
N ALA A 335 -12.33 -0.82 -49.53
CA ALA A 335 -11.94 -1.64 -50.68
C ALA A 335 -10.58 -2.35 -50.50
N ASN A 336 -9.68 -1.81 -49.67
CA ASN A 336 -8.30 -2.30 -49.51
C ASN A 336 -7.90 -2.58 -48.04
N ALA A 337 -8.83 -2.44 -47.08
CA ALA A 337 -8.51 -2.57 -45.66
C ALA A 337 -8.45 -4.04 -45.24
N SER A 338 -7.34 -4.44 -44.61
CA SER A 338 -7.18 -5.76 -44.02
C SER A 338 -8.24 -6.02 -42.94
N GLN A 339 -8.75 -7.25 -42.86
CA GLN A 339 -9.56 -7.68 -41.71
C GLN A 339 -8.62 -7.87 -40.52
N VAL A 340 -8.86 -7.10 -39.46
CA VAL A 340 -7.98 -7.02 -38.31
C VAL A 340 -8.75 -7.48 -37.10
N ALA A 341 -8.12 -8.34 -36.33
CA ALA A 341 -8.56 -8.73 -35.01
C ALA A 341 -7.68 -8.04 -33.95
N ALA A 342 -8.29 -7.75 -32.81
CA ALA A 342 -7.71 -6.94 -31.76
C ALA A 342 -8.15 -7.45 -30.39
N MET A 343 -7.19 -7.67 -29.49
CA MET A 343 -7.40 -8.11 -28.12
C MET A 343 -6.67 -7.15 -27.18
N GLY A 344 -7.36 -6.77 -26.11
CA GLY A 344 -6.83 -5.82 -25.12
C GLY A 344 -7.01 -6.32 -23.71
N VAL A 345 -6.11 -5.88 -22.85
CA VAL A 345 -6.07 -6.14 -21.41
C VAL A 345 -5.89 -4.81 -20.71
N ARG A 346 -6.79 -4.48 -19.80
CA ARG A 346 -6.75 -3.28 -18.96
C ARG A 346 -6.49 -3.68 -17.52
N PHE A 347 -5.42 -3.15 -16.93
CA PHE A 347 -5.09 -3.34 -15.51
C PHE A 347 -5.64 -2.20 -14.66
N ALA A 348 -6.23 -2.55 -13.52
CA ALA A 348 -6.73 -1.59 -12.54
C ALA A 348 -5.59 -1.09 -11.63
N ILE A 349 -4.64 -0.34 -12.19
CA ILE A 349 -3.43 0.12 -11.51
C ILE A 349 -3.74 0.83 -10.20
N ASP A 350 -4.69 1.77 -10.19
CA ASP A 350 -5.05 2.50 -8.96
C ASP A 350 -5.45 1.54 -7.82
N LYS A 351 -6.20 0.47 -8.12
CA LYS A 351 -6.59 -0.53 -7.12
C LYS A 351 -5.40 -1.37 -6.67
N ILE A 352 -4.56 -1.80 -7.61
CA ILE A 352 -3.34 -2.56 -7.32
C ILE A 352 -2.44 -1.74 -6.39
N VAL A 353 -2.22 -0.47 -6.70
CA VAL A 353 -1.42 0.45 -5.87
C VAL A 353 -2.05 0.66 -4.50
N SER A 354 -3.37 0.86 -4.40
CA SER A 354 -4.06 0.97 -3.10
C SER A 354 -3.88 -0.29 -2.25
N LEU A 355 -4.07 -1.48 -2.82
CA LEU A 355 -3.88 -2.75 -2.11
C LEU A 355 -2.43 -2.93 -1.65
N LEU A 356 -1.47 -2.58 -2.51
CA LEU A 356 -0.06 -2.62 -2.15
C LEU A 356 0.25 -1.63 -1.01
N ALA A 357 -0.26 -0.40 -1.08
CA ALA A 357 -0.06 0.61 -0.05
C ALA A 357 -0.71 0.23 1.30
N GLU A 358 -1.86 -0.44 1.28
CA GLU A 358 -2.53 -0.94 2.50
C GLU A 358 -1.78 -2.12 3.12
N SER A 359 -1.26 -3.03 2.29
CA SER A 359 -0.50 -4.19 2.75
C SER A 359 0.91 -3.84 3.26
N MET A 360 1.50 -2.77 2.72
CA MET A 360 2.81 -2.27 3.12
C MET A 360 2.62 -1.18 4.17
N GLY A 361 2.72 -1.54 5.45
CA GLY A 361 2.82 -0.55 6.53
C GLY A 361 3.93 0.48 6.25
N PRO A 362 3.96 1.63 6.97
CA PRO A 362 4.81 2.79 6.66
C PRO A 362 6.33 2.53 6.61
N SER A 363 6.78 1.33 7.00
CA SER A 363 8.20 0.95 7.07
C SER A 363 8.79 0.30 5.81
N LEU A 364 8.02 0.02 4.75
CA LEU A 364 8.51 -0.76 3.58
C LEU A 364 8.18 -0.16 2.20
N LEU A 365 7.97 1.16 2.08
CA LEU A 365 7.95 1.86 0.77
C LEU A 365 9.31 1.87 0.05
N GLU A 366 10.29 1.08 0.50
CA GLU A 366 11.50 0.78 -0.27
C GLU A 366 11.22 -0.41 -1.20
N PHE A 367 10.76 -0.09 -2.41
CA PHE A 367 10.73 -1.02 -3.53
C PHE A 367 12.17 -1.50 -3.81
N LYS A 368 12.55 -2.68 -3.31
CA LYS A 368 13.68 -3.42 -3.87
C LYS A 368 13.21 -4.04 -5.19
N SER A 369 13.44 -3.33 -6.29
CA SER A 369 13.30 -3.90 -7.64
C SER A 369 14.20 -5.14 -7.78
N PRO A 370 13.71 -6.27 -8.32
CA PRO A 370 14.57 -7.40 -8.67
C PRO A 370 15.30 -7.24 -10.02
N VAL A 371 15.18 -6.11 -10.72
CA VAL A 371 15.77 -5.96 -12.07
C VAL A 371 16.29 -4.53 -12.29
N LEU A 372 17.58 -4.46 -12.59
CA LEU A 372 18.43 -3.30 -12.93
C LEU A 372 18.53 -2.16 -11.89
N ASP A 373 19.75 -2.01 -11.37
CA ASP A 373 20.24 -0.85 -10.62
C ASP A 373 20.03 0.47 -11.40
N VAL A 374 18.92 1.16 -11.11
CA VAL A 374 18.79 2.59 -11.36
C VAL A 374 18.60 3.27 -10.00
N PRO A 375 19.65 3.86 -9.41
CA PRO A 375 19.60 4.44 -8.08
C PRO A 375 19.02 5.85 -8.14
N THR A 376 17.72 5.97 -8.39
CA THR A 376 17.00 7.25 -8.24
C THR A 376 15.84 7.05 -7.30
N GLY A 377 16.05 7.24 -5.99
CA GLY A 377 14.89 7.33 -5.08
C GLY A 377 15.10 7.45 -3.57
N SER A 378 16.06 6.78 -2.93
CA SER A 378 15.90 6.52 -1.47
C SER A 378 17.12 6.71 -0.56
N ARG A 379 18.01 7.66 -0.87
CA ARG A 379 19.04 8.09 0.10
C ARG A 379 19.24 9.60 0.06
N LYS A 380 18.41 10.32 0.82
CA LYS A 380 18.54 11.78 0.97
C LYS A 380 19.48 12.11 2.12
N VAL A 381 20.39 13.05 1.89
CA VAL A 381 21.24 13.69 2.91
C VAL A 381 20.60 15.04 3.25
N LEU A 382 20.35 15.33 4.51
CA LEU A 382 19.85 16.65 4.92
C LEU A 382 21.00 17.58 5.27
N ILE A 383 21.06 18.76 4.67
CA ILE A 383 22.04 19.80 5.00
C ILE A 383 21.37 20.81 5.93
N CYS A 384 21.86 20.89 7.16
CA CYS A 384 21.28 21.70 8.23
C CYS A 384 22.31 22.65 8.85
N SER A 385 21.87 23.59 9.70
CA SER A 385 22.73 24.56 10.37
C SER A 385 22.79 24.32 11.87
N ALA A 386 23.96 24.49 12.50
CA ALA A 386 24.08 24.45 13.97
C ALA A 386 23.75 25.78 14.67
N GLY A 387 22.92 26.65 14.09
CA GLY A 387 22.69 28.01 14.58
C GLY A 387 21.68 28.80 13.75
N LYS A 388 21.83 30.14 13.64
CA LYS A 388 20.92 30.97 12.83
C LYS A 388 20.98 30.59 11.35
N ALA A 389 19.89 29.98 10.86
CA ALA A 389 19.75 29.47 9.51
C ALA A 389 19.80 30.54 8.39
N SER A 390 19.56 31.81 8.73
CA SER A 390 19.65 32.95 7.80
C SER A 390 21.05 33.13 7.25
N ASP A 391 22.08 32.83 8.04
CA ASP A 391 23.46 33.20 7.75
C ASP A 391 24.26 32.09 7.05
N THR A 392 23.68 30.89 6.98
CA THR A 392 24.29 29.65 6.45
C THR A 392 23.65 29.20 5.15
N ILE A 393 22.58 29.85 4.68
CA ILE A 393 21.82 29.42 3.49
C ILE A 393 22.69 29.26 2.24
N LEU A 394 23.58 30.23 1.95
CA LEU A 394 24.46 30.15 0.79
C LEU A 394 25.44 28.98 0.90
N PHE A 395 25.96 28.69 2.09
CA PHE A 395 26.85 27.53 2.30
C PHE A 395 26.09 26.21 2.15
N ARG A 396 24.85 26.12 2.64
CA ARG A 396 24.02 24.93 2.46
C ARG A 396 23.66 24.70 0.99
N MET A 397 23.34 25.75 0.25
CA MET A 397 23.13 25.71 -1.20
C MET A 397 24.38 25.23 -1.93
N GLN A 398 25.55 25.78 -1.58
CA GLN A 398 26.83 25.38 -2.18
C GLN A 398 27.11 23.89 -1.98
N ILE A 399 26.89 23.38 -0.76
CA ILE A 399 27.08 21.95 -0.45
C ILE A 399 26.06 21.08 -1.18
N ALA A 400 24.81 21.53 -1.28
CA ALA A 400 23.77 20.82 -2.03
C ALA A 400 24.15 20.71 -3.51
N MET A 401 24.57 21.82 -4.13
CA MET A 401 25.04 21.84 -5.51
C MET A 401 26.25 20.93 -5.73
N LEU A 402 27.19 20.90 -4.78
CA LEU A 402 28.32 19.98 -4.83
C LEU A 402 27.86 18.53 -4.81
N LEU A 403 27.01 18.16 -3.85
CA LEU A 403 26.48 16.79 -3.75
C LEU A 403 25.67 16.38 -4.98
N TRP A 404 24.83 17.28 -5.50
CA TRP A 404 24.08 17.05 -6.73
C TRP A 404 25.00 16.85 -7.94
N GLY A 405 26.12 17.58 -8.02
CA GLY A 405 27.14 17.41 -9.06
C GLY A 405 27.78 16.01 -9.07
N TYR A 406 27.77 15.31 -7.93
CA TYR A 406 28.24 13.94 -7.78
C TYR A 406 27.10 12.90 -7.79
N GLY A 407 25.86 13.31 -8.11
CA GLY A 407 24.70 12.42 -8.15
C GLY A 407 24.15 12.02 -6.78
N ILE A 408 24.57 12.69 -5.70
CA ILE A 408 24.11 12.41 -4.34
C ILE A 408 22.85 13.22 -4.06
N GLY A 409 21.76 12.54 -3.71
CA GLY A 409 20.51 13.18 -3.30
C GLY A 409 20.68 13.95 -1.99
N ALA A 410 20.68 15.29 -2.06
CA ALA A 410 20.79 16.17 -0.90
C ALA A 410 19.67 17.20 -0.86
N GLU A 411 19.23 17.59 0.33
CA GLU A 411 18.14 18.55 0.55
C GLU A 411 18.49 19.50 1.70
N TYR A 412 17.98 20.72 1.68
CA TYR A 412 18.11 21.68 2.78
C TYR A 412 16.78 22.42 2.95
N LEU A 413 16.39 22.72 4.20
CA LEU A 413 15.11 23.37 4.52
C LEU A 413 15.26 24.90 4.60
N HIS A 414 14.31 25.64 4.02
CA HIS A 414 14.22 27.09 4.16
C HIS A 414 12.77 27.60 4.28
N PRO A 415 12.41 28.34 5.35
CA PRO A 415 13.22 28.60 6.55
C PRO A 415 13.53 27.30 7.29
N GLU A 416 14.68 27.22 7.98
CA GLU A 416 14.99 26.05 8.81
C GLU A 416 14.14 26.15 10.07
N PRO A 417 13.10 25.32 10.23
CA PRO A 417 12.03 25.64 11.17
C PRO A 417 12.30 25.16 12.60
N LEU A 418 13.47 24.56 12.87
CA LEU A 418 13.60 23.55 13.90
C LEU A 418 14.98 23.61 14.60
N HIS A 419 15.01 23.28 15.89
CA HIS A 419 16.28 23.01 16.59
C HIS A 419 16.91 21.72 16.04
N LEU A 420 18.21 21.53 16.26
CA LEU A 420 18.95 20.40 15.71
C LEU A 420 18.33 19.03 16.09
N GLU A 421 17.70 18.94 17.26
CA GLU A 421 17.00 17.74 17.76
C GLU A 421 15.70 17.46 16.98
N ASP A 422 14.90 18.48 16.70
CA ASP A 422 13.68 18.32 15.90
C ASP A 422 14.01 17.99 14.43
N LEU A 423 15.18 18.43 13.93
CA LEU A 423 15.68 18.05 12.61
C LEU A 423 16.13 16.58 12.55
N GLU A 424 16.66 16.04 13.66
CA GLU A 424 16.95 14.61 13.77
C GLU A 424 15.67 13.78 13.73
N ASP A 425 14.64 14.19 14.47
CA ASP A 425 13.31 13.56 14.44
C ASP A 425 12.67 13.66 13.05
N TYR A 426 12.79 14.82 12.38
CA TYR A 426 12.37 15.01 10.99
C TYR A 426 13.12 14.06 10.03
N CYS A 427 14.44 13.95 10.17
CA CYS A 427 15.24 13.04 9.36
C CYS A 427 14.85 11.58 9.59
N ALA A 428 14.58 11.19 10.84
CA ALA A 428 14.15 9.85 11.19
C ALA A 428 12.77 9.52 10.57
N GLN A 429 11.83 10.45 10.60
CA GLN A 429 10.50 10.30 9.99
C GLN A 429 10.55 10.21 8.45
N HIS A 430 11.49 10.94 7.82
CA HIS A 430 11.65 10.96 6.37
C HIS A 430 12.71 9.98 5.84
N ASN A 431 13.19 9.04 6.67
CA ASN A 431 14.22 8.03 6.34
C ASN A 431 15.51 8.64 5.74
N VAL A 432 15.87 9.83 6.19
CA VAL A 432 17.15 10.49 5.90
C VAL A 432 18.20 9.86 6.81
N GLN A 433 19.29 9.35 6.23
CA GLN A 433 20.30 8.59 6.99
C GLN A 433 21.42 9.47 7.54
N TRP A 434 21.77 10.54 6.83
CA TRP A 434 22.88 11.42 7.17
C TRP A 434 22.45 12.88 7.18
N MET A 435 22.93 13.59 8.21
CA MET A 435 22.81 15.04 8.34
C MET A 435 24.18 15.68 8.15
N VAL A 436 24.26 16.68 7.27
CA VAL A 436 25.44 17.51 7.07
C VAL A 436 25.21 18.85 7.76
N ILE A 437 25.82 19.01 8.92
CA ILE A 437 25.68 20.16 9.79
C ILE A 437 26.72 21.22 9.40
N VAL A 438 26.21 22.39 9.03
CA VAL A 438 26.98 23.56 8.60
C VAL A 438 27.10 24.54 9.75
N GLN A 439 28.33 24.91 10.09
CA GLN A 439 28.63 25.94 11.09
C GLN A 439 29.31 27.12 10.41
N LYS A 440 28.77 28.34 10.61
CA LYS A 440 29.22 29.56 9.91
C LYS A 440 30.72 29.84 10.05
N HIS A 441 31.26 29.71 11.28
CA HIS A 441 32.66 29.98 11.57
C HIS A 441 33.57 28.89 10.98
N VAL A 442 33.24 27.61 11.20
CA VAL A 442 33.98 26.46 10.65
C VAL A 442 34.02 26.47 9.13
N MET A 443 32.91 26.86 8.49
CA MET A 443 32.86 27.00 7.04
C MET A 443 33.78 28.08 6.51
N ARG A 444 33.71 29.30 7.07
CA ARG A 444 34.51 30.42 6.57
C ARG A 444 36.00 30.21 6.78
N GLU A 445 36.39 29.66 7.93
CA GLU A 445 37.80 29.54 8.30
C GLU A 445 38.45 28.27 7.77
N LYS A 446 37.74 27.15 7.78
CA LYS A 446 38.32 25.82 7.55
C LYS A 446 37.69 25.04 6.40
N GLN A 447 36.62 25.54 5.78
CA GLN A 447 35.86 24.83 4.74
C GLN A 447 35.49 23.40 5.17
N GLN A 448 35.03 23.26 6.42
CA GLN A 448 34.70 21.97 7.03
C GLN A 448 33.22 21.89 7.43
N VAL A 449 32.62 20.72 7.20
CA VAL A 449 31.29 20.34 7.67
C VAL A 449 31.38 19.27 8.75
N LYS A 450 30.26 19.04 9.44
CA LYS A 450 30.11 17.96 10.40
C LYS A 450 29.01 17.00 9.96
N ILE A 451 29.33 15.73 9.77
CA ILE A 451 28.39 14.68 9.35
C ILE A 451 27.93 13.91 10.58
N ARG A 452 26.61 13.77 10.71
CA ARG A 452 25.94 13.01 11.78
C ARG A 452 25.08 11.91 11.19
N THR A 453 25.15 10.71 11.76
CA THR A 453 24.26 9.59 11.44
C THR A 453 22.97 9.70 12.25
N VAL A 454 21.82 9.62 11.57
CA VAL A 454 20.50 9.84 12.20
C VAL A 454 20.05 8.64 13.03
N LYS A 455 20.37 7.41 12.59
CA LYS A 455 19.94 6.16 13.24
C LYS A 455 20.87 5.69 14.37
N SER A 456 22.11 6.21 14.44
CA SER A 456 23.14 5.78 15.39
C SER A 456 23.53 6.93 16.31
N HIS A 457 22.71 7.20 17.33
CA HIS A 457 22.95 8.31 18.28
C HIS A 457 24.22 8.13 19.14
N SER A 458 24.87 6.97 19.08
CA SER A 458 26.13 6.67 19.79
C SER A 458 27.39 6.97 18.98
N GLU A 459 27.28 7.17 17.67
CA GLU A 459 28.43 7.48 16.81
C GLU A 459 28.85 8.94 16.96
N ALA A 460 30.15 9.15 17.10
CA ALA A 460 30.71 10.48 17.13
C ALA A 460 30.56 11.15 15.76
N ASP A 461 30.19 12.42 15.77
CA ASP A 461 30.08 13.20 14.54
C ASP A 461 31.43 13.30 13.81
N VAL A 462 31.41 13.07 12.49
CA VAL A 462 32.61 13.10 11.64
C VAL A 462 32.79 14.49 11.05
N VAL A 463 33.95 15.11 11.26
CA VAL A 463 34.28 16.40 10.64
C VAL A 463 35.06 16.14 9.35
N THR A 464 34.59 16.67 8.22
CA THR A 464 35.26 16.53 6.92
C THR A 464 35.35 17.85 6.17
N ASN A 465 36.29 17.96 5.23
CA ASN A 465 36.38 19.09 4.33
C ASN A 465 35.24 19.03 3.30
N VAL A 466 34.72 20.18 2.87
CA VAL A 466 33.67 20.27 1.85
C VAL A 466 34.08 19.57 0.55
N ALA A 467 35.36 19.65 0.14
CA ALA A 467 35.83 19.02 -1.09
C ALA A 467 35.79 17.49 -1.05
N SER A 468 36.04 16.88 0.12
CA SER A 468 36.06 15.42 0.32
C SER A 468 34.71 14.83 0.75
N LEU A 469 33.70 15.69 0.94
CA LEU A 469 32.37 15.31 1.38
C LEU A 469 31.66 14.33 0.42
N PRO A 470 31.71 14.49 -0.92
CA PRO A 470 31.05 13.54 -1.83
C PRO A 470 31.65 12.13 -1.76
N GLU A 471 32.99 12.02 -1.69
CA GLU A 471 33.70 10.75 -1.60
C GLU A 471 33.32 10.01 -0.31
N LEU A 472 33.33 10.72 0.82
CA LEU A 472 32.99 10.17 2.12
C LEU A 472 31.52 9.70 2.19
N ILE A 473 30.57 10.47 1.66
CA ILE A 473 29.17 10.06 1.64
C ILE A 473 28.95 8.85 0.72
N THR A 474 29.66 8.79 -0.40
CA THR A 474 29.60 7.63 -1.31
C THR A 474 30.16 6.38 -0.64
N GLU A 475 31.26 6.49 0.09
CA GLU A 475 31.83 5.40 0.88
C GLU A 475 30.90 4.95 2.01
N LEU A 476 30.33 5.91 2.75
CA LEU A 476 29.33 5.63 3.78
C LEU A 476 28.10 4.92 3.19
N GLN A 477 27.64 5.33 2.01
CA GLN A 477 26.55 4.67 1.28
C GLN A 477 26.92 3.25 0.83
N ALA A 478 28.17 3.01 0.40
CA ALA A 478 28.65 1.71 -0.06
C ALA A 478 28.87 0.70 1.10
N ASN A 479 29.22 1.20 2.29
CA ASN A 479 29.44 0.38 3.48
C ASN A 479 28.15 0.09 4.27
N PHE A 480 27.08 0.86 4.01
CA PHE A 480 25.76 0.69 4.61
C PHE A 480 25.06 -0.58 4.08
N GLY A 481 25.31 -1.71 4.75
CA GLY A 481 24.76 -3.03 4.40
C GLY A 481 25.73 -4.20 4.64
N LYS A 482 27.03 -3.93 4.81
CA LYS A 482 28.03 -4.97 5.09
C LYS A 482 28.25 -5.23 6.59
N SER A 483 27.81 -4.35 7.49
CA SER A 483 28.00 -4.52 8.94
C SER A 483 26.98 -5.45 9.63
N SER A 484 26.24 -6.28 8.87
CA SER A 484 25.26 -7.22 9.44
C SER A 484 25.51 -8.69 9.06
N TYR A 485 26.62 -9.02 8.42
CA TYR A 485 27.04 -10.41 8.22
C TYR A 485 28.56 -10.50 8.25
N GLY A 486 29.09 -10.90 9.40
CA GLY A 486 30.53 -10.99 9.64
C GLY A 486 30.83 -11.74 10.92
N ASP A 487 30.35 -12.98 11.01
CA ASP A 487 31.14 -14.08 11.59
C ASP A 487 30.56 -15.42 11.13
N THR A 488 31.04 -15.90 9.99
CA THR A 488 31.53 -17.28 9.88
C THR A 488 32.33 -17.40 8.59
N ALA A 489 33.53 -17.93 8.79
CA ALA A 489 34.62 -17.95 7.86
C ALA A 489 34.36 -18.84 6.63
N ALA A 490 35.19 -18.57 5.64
CA ALA A 490 35.49 -19.43 4.51
C ALA A 490 35.71 -20.90 4.90
N GLY A 491 35.20 -21.79 4.03
CA GLY A 491 35.87 -23.02 3.64
C GLY A 491 35.79 -24.20 4.61
N GLY A 492 34.96 -25.19 4.29
CA GLY A 492 35.04 -26.51 4.91
C GLY A 492 34.06 -27.51 4.31
N ARG A 493 34.58 -28.39 3.46
CA ARG A 493 33.88 -29.55 2.90
C ARG A 493 33.40 -30.50 4.01
N GLY A 494 32.37 -31.29 3.69
CA GLY A 494 31.64 -32.12 4.64
C GLY A 494 32.47 -33.18 5.37
N ASN A 495 31.99 -33.62 6.52
CA ASN A 495 31.60 -35.01 6.74
C ASN A 495 30.83 -35.14 8.06
N SER A 496 29.90 -36.10 8.08
CA SER A 496 29.17 -36.62 9.25
C SER A 496 30.10 -37.22 10.31
N TYR A 497 29.71 -37.19 11.60
CA TYR A 497 29.51 -38.36 12.47
C TYR A 497 29.32 -37.99 13.96
N PHE A 498 28.45 -38.79 14.60
CA PHE A 498 28.08 -39.06 15.99
C PHE A 498 29.08 -38.86 17.15
N GLY A 499 28.51 -38.69 18.37
CA GLY A 499 29.07 -39.09 19.69
C GLY A 499 29.13 -37.95 20.71
N GLU A 500 28.20 -37.83 21.67
CA GLU A 500 28.11 -38.50 23.00
C GLU A 500 28.57 -37.63 24.19
N THR A 501 27.61 -37.34 25.07
CA THR A 501 27.62 -37.36 26.56
C THR A 501 28.73 -36.72 27.43
N LEU A 502 28.25 -35.85 28.31
CA LEU A 502 28.51 -35.68 29.76
C LEU A 502 29.91 -35.33 30.34
N SER A 503 29.90 -34.16 30.99
CA SER A 503 30.21 -33.93 32.42
C SER A 503 31.64 -33.59 32.89
N SER A 504 31.62 -32.76 33.95
CA SER A 504 32.64 -32.51 34.99
C SER A 504 33.68 -31.40 34.80
N SER A 505 33.47 -30.32 35.58
CA SER A 505 34.52 -29.49 36.23
C SER A 505 35.39 -30.39 37.16
N PRO A 506 36.62 -30.02 37.63
CA PRO A 506 37.02 -28.67 38.08
C PRO A 506 38.52 -28.28 37.94
N SER A 507 38.84 -27.09 38.46
CA SER A 507 40.10 -26.63 39.08
C SER A 507 41.26 -26.08 38.23
N GLY A 508 41.69 -24.86 38.60
CA GLY A 508 43.11 -24.55 38.84
C GLY A 508 43.86 -23.71 37.80
N GLY A 509 43.95 -22.41 38.06
CA GLY A 509 45.23 -21.68 38.05
C GLY A 509 45.69 -20.98 36.76
N GLY A 510 45.64 -19.64 36.78
CA GLY A 510 46.84 -18.82 36.54
C GLY A 510 47.04 -18.13 35.18
N GLY A 511 46.85 -16.80 35.15
CA GLY A 511 47.61 -15.84 34.31
C GLY A 511 46.82 -15.15 33.18
N THR A 512 46.28 -13.93 33.37
CA THR A 512 46.83 -12.60 32.94
C THR A 512 47.07 -12.44 31.44
N PHE A 513 46.56 -11.50 30.63
CA PHE A 513 45.71 -10.28 30.65
C PHE A 513 45.04 -10.27 29.24
N ALA A 514 43.83 -9.79 28.97
CA ALA A 514 43.45 -8.38 28.96
C ALA A 514 41.91 -8.27 28.86
N ARG A 515 41.29 -7.70 29.89
CA ARG A 515 39.89 -7.29 29.85
C ARG A 515 39.78 -5.97 29.09
N THR A 516 39.11 -6.02 27.94
CA THR A 516 38.47 -4.86 27.31
C THR A 516 37.62 -4.13 28.36
N GLY A 517 37.96 -2.87 28.61
CA GLY A 517 37.33 -2.04 29.61
C GLY A 517 35.84 -1.85 29.34
N SER A 518 35.02 -2.41 30.22
CA SER A 518 33.67 -1.90 30.46
C SER A 518 33.81 -0.44 30.91
N ILE A 519 33.35 0.50 30.09
CA ILE A 519 33.14 1.88 30.51
C ILE A 519 31.97 1.83 31.50
N LEU A 520 32.28 1.84 32.79
CA LEU A 520 31.29 2.01 33.86
C LEU A 520 30.58 3.34 33.62
N GLN A 521 29.32 3.28 33.17
CA GLN A 521 28.51 4.48 33.01
C GLN A 521 28.28 5.11 34.39
N PRO A 522 28.43 6.44 34.51
CA PRO A 522 28.20 7.12 35.77
C PRO A 522 26.69 7.05 36.12
N ILE A 523 26.37 6.53 37.30
CA ILE A 523 24.99 6.40 37.78
C ILE A 523 24.57 7.77 38.34
N PHE A 524 23.53 8.39 37.78
CA PHE A 524 22.93 9.62 38.29
C PHE A 524 21.44 9.40 38.53
N ASP A 525 20.90 10.07 39.54
CA ASP A 525 19.47 10.04 39.82
C ASP A 525 18.91 11.46 39.63
N VAL A 526 18.15 11.63 38.54
CA VAL A 526 17.60 12.92 38.10
C VAL A 526 16.14 13.01 38.56
N LYS A 527 15.84 14.02 39.38
CA LYS A 527 14.48 14.31 39.85
C LYS A 527 14.00 15.63 39.27
N LEU A 528 12.84 15.60 38.61
CA LEU A 528 12.13 16.79 38.13
C LEU A 528 11.35 17.40 39.30
N VAL A 529 11.63 18.67 39.61
CA VAL A 529 11.03 19.44 40.69
C VAL A 529 10.15 20.52 40.05
N ASP A 530 8.87 20.23 39.86
CA ASP A 530 7.87 21.18 39.32
C ASP A 530 6.53 21.03 40.06
N VAL A 531 6.02 22.17 40.56
CA VAL A 531 4.75 22.27 41.30
C VAL A 531 3.54 21.82 40.46
N LYS A 532 3.59 21.89 39.12
CA LYS A 532 2.48 21.53 38.21
C LYS A 532 2.10 20.06 38.28
N TYR A 533 2.97 19.18 38.77
CA TYR A 533 2.79 17.73 38.71
C TYR A 533 2.38 17.07 40.04
N GLN A 534 1.94 17.85 41.03
CA GLN A 534 1.46 17.32 42.32
C GLN A 534 0.14 16.52 42.24
N SER A 535 -0.72 16.75 41.24
CA SER A 535 -2.00 16.02 41.11
C SER A 535 -1.83 14.78 40.24
N ARG A 536 -1.91 13.61 40.86
CA ARG A 536 -1.61 12.29 40.29
C ARG A 536 -2.44 11.86 39.08
N ASP A 537 -3.55 12.54 38.73
CA ASP A 537 -4.59 11.92 37.90
C ASP A 537 -4.84 12.52 36.50
N ARG A 538 -4.21 13.63 36.08
CA ARG A 538 -4.46 14.18 34.70
C ARG A 538 -3.28 14.28 33.75
N ASN A 539 -2.04 14.36 34.23
CA ASN A 539 -0.87 14.62 33.37
C ASN A 539 0.29 13.62 33.55
N TYR A 540 0.04 12.41 34.07
CA TYR A 540 1.10 11.44 34.35
C TYR A 540 1.92 11.04 33.11
N ARG A 541 1.27 10.96 31.93
CA ARG A 541 1.94 10.66 30.65
C ARG A 541 2.88 11.78 30.19
N ASN A 542 2.45 13.04 30.36
CA ASN A 542 3.28 14.21 30.03
C ASN A 542 4.44 14.36 31.03
N TYR A 543 4.18 14.10 32.32
CA TYR A 543 5.23 14.06 33.34
C TYR A 543 6.31 13.01 33.05
N GLN A 544 5.93 11.81 32.61
CA GLN A 544 6.89 10.77 32.23
C GLN A 544 7.73 11.17 31.00
N LEU A 545 7.11 11.76 29.99
CA LEU A 545 7.81 12.23 28.79
C LEU A 545 8.75 13.39 29.11
N ASP A 546 8.31 14.38 29.89
CA ASP A 546 9.14 15.51 30.31
C ASP A 546 10.29 15.06 31.21
N THR A 547 10.03 14.13 32.15
CA THR A 547 11.08 13.53 32.98
C THR A 547 12.10 12.78 32.11
N GLN A 548 11.67 11.99 31.13
CA GLN A 548 12.60 11.32 30.20
C GLN A 548 13.42 12.32 29.38
N LYS A 549 12.81 13.39 28.87
CA LYS A 549 13.50 14.43 28.11
C LYS A 549 14.53 15.17 28.97
N VAL A 550 14.17 15.54 30.19
CA VAL A 550 15.06 16.23 31.13
C VAL A 550 16.20 15.29 31.56
N THR A 551 15.91 14.03 31.91
CA THR A 551 16.93 13.03 32.25
C THR A 551 17.91 12.83 31.10
N ARG A 552 17.45 12.72 29.85
CA ARG A 552 18.35 12.61 28.68
C ARG A 552 19.26 13.82 28.52
N ARG A 553 18.72 15.04 28.65
CA ARG A 553 19.51 16.29 28.58
C ARG A 553 20.59 16.34 29.65
N VAL A 554 20.19 16.09 30.90
CA VAL A 554 21.08 16.08 32.06
C VAL A 554 22.15 14.99 31.94
N SER A 555 21.78 13.76 31.59
CA SER A 555 22.74 12.66 31.39
C SER A 555 23.78 13.00 30.32
N LYS A 556 23.37 13.61 29.20
CA LYS A 556 24.29 14.01 28.12
C LYS A 556 25.32 15.04 28.59
N TRP A 557 24.88 16.09 29.30
CA TRP A 557 25.80 17.10 29.83
C TRP A 557 26.76 16.51 30.86
N ILE A 558 26.24 15.71 31.81
CA ILE A 558 27.05 15.15 32.89
C ILE A 558 28.06 14.14 32.36
N SER A 559 27.69 13.25 31.43
CA SER A 559 28.63 12.32 30.79
C SER A 559 29.77 13.02 30.05
N SER A 560 29.53 14.26 29.57
CA SER A 560 30.57 15.08 28.93
C SER A 560 31.44 15.87 29.91
N SER A 561 30.97 16.07 31.16
CA SER A 561 31.60 16.98 32.14
C SER A 561 32.18 16.28 33.37
N PHE A 562 31.77 15.04 33.69
CA PHE A 562 32.20 14.30 34.87
C PHE A 562 32.61 12.86 34.54
N SER A 563 33.81 12.45 34.98
CA SER A 563 34.22 11.04 35.03
C SER A 563 33.99 10.51 36.44
N ALA A 564 32.96 9.69 36.67
CA ALA A 564 32.67 9.23 38.03
C ALA A 564 33.73 8.25 38.55
N ARG A 565 34.37 8.61 39.67
CA ARG A 565 35.01 7.68 40.62
C ARG A 565 34.16 7.67 41.90
N GLY A 566 33.17 6.79 41.98
CA GLY A 566 32.41 6.56 43.22
C GLY A 566 31.20 5.65 43.07
N ASP A 567 30.95 4.84 44.09
CA ASP A 567 29.86 3.83 44.17
C ASP A 567 28.45 4.40 44.44
N LYS A 568 28.29 5.72 44.59
CA LYS A 568 26.99 6.36 44.91
C LYS A 568 26.58 7.35 43.84
N ALA A 569 25.34 7.22 43.37
CA ALA A 569 24.77 8.09 42.36
C ALA A 569 24.67 9.55 42.83
N MET A 570 25.21 10.49 42.06
CA MET A 570 25.04 11.92 42.34
C MET A 570 23.59 12.32 42.01
N LYS A 571 22.98 13.11 42.89
CA LYS A 571 21.59 13.56 42.78
C LYS A 571 21.53 14.84 41.97
N VAL A 572 20.62 14.89 41.00
CA VAL A 572 20.39 16.08 40.17
C VAL A 572 18.94 16.52 40.31
N LEU A 573 18.71 17.76 40.73
CA LEU A 573 17.38 18.35 40.82
C LEU A 573 17.18 19.29 39.63
N SER A 574 16.25 18.96 38.75
CA SER A 574 15.87 19.81 37.62
C SER A 574 14.67 20.67 37.99
N ILE A 575 14.85 21.99 37.96
CA ILE A 575 13.95 22.97 38.58
C ILE A 575 13.45 23.96 37.53
N ASP A 576 12.15 24.22 37.52
CA ASP A 576 11.49 25.24 36.66
C ASP A 576 11.67 26.65 37.24
N LEU A 577 12.93 27.10 37.38
CA LEU A 577 13.31 28.45 37.81
C LEU A 577 14.44 28.99 36.92
N PRO A 578 14.47 30.31 36.59
CA PRO A 578 15.62 30.95 35.96
C PRO A 578 16.90 30.73 36.76
N PHE A 579 18.04 30.53 36.09
CA PHE A 579 19.30 30.15 36.73
C PHE A 579 19.84 31.20 37.69
N SER A 580 19.58 32.50 37.44
CA SER A 580 19.95 33.56 38.40
C SER A 580 19.27 33.35 39.75
N LEU A 581 18.00 32.93 39.76
CA LEU A 581 17.24 32.60 40.97
C LEU A 581 17.69 31.28 41.57
N VAL A 582 18.05 30.27 40.76
CA VAL A 582 18.62 29.00 41.26
C VAL A 582 19.92 29.25 42.03
N ARG A 583 20.79 30.13 41.52
CA ARG A 583 22.05 30.51 42.19
C ARG A 583 21.84 31.33 43.47
N GLU A 584 20.94 32.32 43.42
CA GLU A 584 20.57 33.11 44.59
C GLU A 584 19.96 32.22 45.68
N MET A 585 19.08 31.28 45.29
CA MET A 585 18.48 30.28 46.17
C MET A 585 19.53 29.34 46.77
N SER A 586 20.47 28.84 45.96
CA SER A 586 21.56 28.00 46.45
C SER A 586 22.41 28.73 47.49
N SER A 587 22.76 30.00 47.22
CA SER A 587 23.57 30.82 48.13
C SER A 587 22.82 31.11 49.43
N ALA A 588 21.56 31.58 49.34
CA ALA A 588 20.73 31.88 50.50
C ALA A 588 20.47 30.64 51.38
N LEU A 589 20.30 29.47 50.78
CA LEU A 589 20.11 28.22 51.51
C LEU A 589 21.41 27.78 52.23
N MET A 590 22.58 28.03 51.64
CA MET A 590 23.87 27.70 52.27
C MET A 590 24.24 28.66 53.41
N GLU A 591 23.88 29.94 53.29
CA GLU A 591 24.25 31.00 54.25
C GLU A 591 23.24 31.16 55.40
N GLU A 592 21.94 31.18 55.09
CA GLU A 592 20.86 31.53 56.02
C GLU A 592 19.79 30.43 56.17
N GLY A 593 20.00 29.27 55.54
CA GLY A 593 19.11 28.12 55.64
C GLY A 593 17.68 28.42 55.19
N ARG A 594 16.69 28.02 56.00
CA ARG A 594 15.27 28.23 55.69
C ARG A 594 14.90 29.72 55.68
N SER A 595 15.55 30.52 56.54
CA SER A 595 15.21 31.93 56.71
C SER A 595 15.55 32.78 55.47
N GLY A 596 16.67 32.48 54.79
CA GLY A 596 17.05 33.13 53.54
C GLY A 596 16.09 32.85 52.39
N ILE A 597 15.54 31.63 52.32
CA ILE A 597 14.51 31.30 51.31
C ILE A 597 13.20 32.03 51.58
N ASP A 598 12.83 32.25 52.84
CA ASP A 598 11.65 33.04 53.19
C ASP A 598 11.81 34.53 52.81
N ALA A 599 13.02 35.10 52.95
CA ALA A 599 13.35 36.43 52.45
C ALA A 599 13.30 36.51 50.91
N MET A 600 13.84 35.51 50.20
CA MET A 600 13.71 35.40 48.74
C MET A 600 12.25 35.26 48.29
N CYS A 601 11.44 34.52 49.03
CA CYS A 601 10.00 34.39 48.77
C CYS A 601 9.25 35.71 48.95
N ALA A 602 9.72 36.61 49.81
CA ALA A 602 9.18 37.96 49.96
C ALA A 602 9.60 38.86 48.78
N LYS A 603 10.85 38.75 48.32
CA LYS A 603 11.40 39.49 47.17
C LYS A 603 10.83 39.04 45.82
N HIS A 604 10.47 37.75 45.68
CA HIS A 604 9.97 37.16 44.44
C HIS A 604 8.62 36.41 44.63
N PRO A 605 7.49 37.13 44.81
CA PRO A 605 6.19 36.52 45.10
C PRO A 605 5.72 35.51 44.05
N ARG A 606 6.05 35.74 42.77
CA ARG A 606 5.67 34.88 41.63
C ARG A 606 6.22 33.45 41.75
N TYR A 607 7.42 33.28 42.31
CA TYR A 607 8.11 31.99 42.38
C TYR A 607 8.00 31.34 43.77
N ARG A 608 7.29 31.97 44.72
CA ARG A 608 7.19 31.53 46.12
C ARG A 608 6.87 30.05 46.30
N LYS A 609 5.89 29.52 45.55
CA LYS A 609 5.50 28.10 45.64
C LYS A 609 6.61 27.16 45.19
N GLN A 610 7.24 27.47 44.05
CA GLN A 610 8.31 26.67 43.46
C GLN A 610 9.60 26.73 44.29
N LEU A 611 9.93 27.91 44.86
CA LEU A 611 11.08 28.10 45.75
C LEU A 611 10.94 27.28 47.04
N LYS A 612 9.77 27.33 47.72
CA LYS A 612 9.52 26.52 48.92
C LYS A 612 9.56 25.02 48.63
N PHE A 613 8.96 24.58 47.52
CA PHE A 613 8.96 23.18 47.13
C PHE A 613 10.38 22.67 46.82
N THR A 614 11.16 23.46 46.10
CA THR A 614 12.56 23.12 45.79
C THR A 614 13.42 23.06 47.05
N MET A 615 13.18 23.97 48.02
CA MET A 615 13.84 23.94 49.33
C MET A 615 13.54 22.65 50.09
N GLU A 616 12.28 22.22 50.18
CA GLU A 616 11.90 20.97 50.86
C GLU A 616 12.57 19.76 50.24
N GLU A 617 12.64 19.71 48.91
CA GLU A 617 13.29 18.64 48.15
C GLU A 617 14.81 18.59 48.36
N VAL A 618 15.47 19.74 48.42
CA VAL A 618 16.90 19.82 48.77
C VAL A 618 17.13 19.37 50.21
N LEU A 619 16.31 19.83 51.16
CA LEU A 619 16.44 19.49 52.57
C LEU A 619 16.20 17.99 52.82
N ALA A 620 15.29 17.35 52.08
CA ALA A 620 15.07 15.90 52.14
C ALA A 620 16.29 15.07 51.71
N LEU A 621 17.21 15.66 50.94
CA LEU A 621 18.47 15.02 50.53
C LEU A 621 19.61 15.20 51.56
N THR A 622 19.42 16.02 52.60
CA THR A 622 20.43 16.21 53.66
C THR A 622 20.43 15.01 54.63
N PRO A 623 21.61 14.43 54.97
CA PRO A 623 21.69 13.22 55.80
C PRO A 623 21.40 13.48 57.29
N GLU A 624 20.69 12.55 57.95
CA GLU A 624 20.34 12.65 59.37
C GLU A 624 21.48 12.26 60.35
N SER A 625 22.50 11.50 59.93
CA SER A 625 23.54 10.96 60.83
C SER A 625 24.90 11.67 60.72
N LYS A 626 25.63 11.75 61.85
CA LYS A 626 26.95 12.39 61.99
C LYS A 626 28.12 11.59 61.37
N ASP A 627 27.87 10.46 60.72
CA ASP A 627 28.90 9.43 60.52
C ASP A 627 29.44 9.29 59.08
N SER A 628 29.48 10.37 58.31
CA SER A 628 30.20 10.36 57.03
C SER A 628 31.08 11.59 56.83
N ARG A 629 32.40 11.41 56.94
CA ARG A 629 33.48 12.37 56.60
C ARG A 629 33.57 12.76 55.11
N ARG A 630 32.50 12.62 54.32
CA ARG A 630 32.48 12.98 52.90
C ARG A 630 31.45 14.08 52.66
N GLU A 631 31.90 15.22 52.13
CA GLU A 631 31.04 16.26 51.59
C GLU A 631 30.13 15.67 50.50
N ARG A 632 28.82 15.93 50.62
CA ARG A 632 27.84 15.53 49.60
C ARG A 632 27.46 16.76 48.80
N TYR A 633 27.37 16.59 47.49
CA TYR A 633 27.00 17.65 46.56
C TYR A 633 25.70 17.27 45.86
N VAL A 634 24.85 18.26 45.61
CA VAL A 634 23.67 18.14 44.75
C VAL A 634 23.85 19.09 43.57
N LEU A 635 23.49 18.61 42.38
CA LEU A 635 23.51 19.42 41.18
C LEU A 635 22.11 20.02 40.95
N LEU A 636 22.01 21.34 40.89
CA LEU A 636 20.79 22.06 40.59
C LEU A 636 20.80 22.45 39.12
N HIS A 637 19.81 21.99 38.36
CA HIS A 637 19.66 22.24 36.94
C HIS A 637 18.47 23.17 36.71
N SER A 638 18.71 24.34 36.11
CA SER A 638 17.65 25.27 35.68
C SER A 638 17.11 24.82 34.32
N ILE A 639 15.84 24.39 34.27
CA ILE A 639 15.19 23.95 33.02
C ILE A 639 14.97 25.12 32.07
N VAL A 640 14.79 26.33 32.62
CA VAL A 640 14.52 27.56 31.86
C VAL A 640 15.75 27.99 31.07
N ASP A 641 16.93 27.94 31.70
CA ASP A 641 18.17 28.45 31.11
C ASP A 641 19.14 27.34 30.65
N ASP A 642 18.84 26.06 30.91
CA ASP A 642 19.69 24.88 30.66
C ASP A 642 21.10 25.03 31.28
N ARG A 643 21.15 25.58 32.51
CA ARG A 643 22.39 25.83 33.26
C ARG A 643 22.41 25.08 34.58
N TYR A 644 23.62 24.74 35.03
CA TYR A 644 23.86 23.93 36.21
C TYR A 644 24.60 24.71 37.29
N ASP A 645 24.18 24.51 38.54
CA ASP A 645 24.84 25.01 39.74
C ASP A 645 25.13 23.83 40.67
N MET A 646 26.29 23.82 41.31
CA MET A 646 26.69 22.73 42.20
C MET A 646 26.69 23.22 43.64
N MET A 647 25.83 22.63 44.46
CA MET A 647 25.62 23.04 45.85
C MET A 647 26.12 21.98 46.80
N SER A 648 26.84 22.38 47.86
CA SER A 648 27.26 21.49 48.93
C SER A 648 26.13 21.30 49.95
N LEU A 649 25.92 20.06 50.40
CA LEU A 649 25.00 19.71 51.47
C LEU A 649 25.80 19.71 52.79
N GLY A 650 26.05 20.90 53.33
CA GLY A 650 26.87 21.11 54.53
C GLY A 650 26.13 20.95 55.87
N LEU A 651 26.90 20.74 56.95
CA LEU A 651 26.43 20.61 58.35
C LEU A 651 25.83 21.91 58.95
N THR A 652 25.96 23.05 58.27
CA THR A 652 25.48 24.38 58.70
C THR A 652 23.96 24.55 58.58
N LEU A 653 23.28 23.78 57.73
CA LEU A 653 21.81 23.78 57.60
C LEU A 653 21.07 23.32 58.87
N ARG A 654 21.79 22.89 59.91
CA ARG A 654 21.24 22.41 61.19
C ARG A 654 21.22 23.44 62.32
N SER A 655 21.88 24.61 62.21
CA SER A 655 21.92 25.57 63.32
C SER A 655 20.56 26.15 63.68
N ASP A 656 19.67 26.31 62.69
CA ASP A 656 18.41 27.03 62.90
C ASP A 656 17.27 26.16 63.44
N CYS A 657 17.53 24.87 63.70
CA CYS A 657 16.51 23.96 64.21
C CYS A 657 16.56 23.78 65.74
N LYS A 658 17.44 24.49 66.46
CA LYS A 658 17.59 24.36 67.92
C LYS A 658 17.11 25.52 68.78
N ASP A 659 16.80 26.68 68.23
CA ASP A 659 16.43 27.85 69.04
C ASP A 659 14.91 28.14 69.05
N TRP A 660 14.06 27.15 69.37
CA TRP A 660 12.63 27.38 69.65
C TRP A 660 12.02 26.43 70.70
N LEU A 661 12.84 25.93 71.65
CA LEU A 661 12.35 25.16 72.81
C LEU A 661 12.76 25.72 74.17
N SER A 662 13.04 27.02 74.27
CA SER A 662 13.26 27.68 75.57
C SER A 662 12.83 29.14 75.50
N SER A 663 11.68 29.45 76.11
CA SER A 663 11.21 30.74 76.65
C SER A 663 9.81 31.13 76.15
N GLY A 664 8.82 31.07 77.05
CA GLY A 664 7.59 31.89 77.03
C GLY A 664 6.40 31.33 76.26
#